data_AF-A0A7C6ZA75-F1
#
_entry.id   AF-A0A7C6ZA75-F1
#
_cell.length_a   1.000
_cell.length_b   1.000
_cell.length_c   1.000
_cell.angle_alpha   90.00
_cell.angle_beta   90.00
_cell.angle_gamma   90.00
#
_symmetry.space_group_name_H-M   'P 1'
#
loop_
_entity.id
_entity.type
_entity.pdbx_description
1 polymer ?
#
loop_
_entity_poly.entity_id
_entity_poly.type
_entity_poly.pdbx_seq_one_letter_code
_entity_poly.pdbx_strand_id
1 'polypeptide(L)'
;MAEDVGLPQDRRGLLVLGVYKGSPAESSGLAPGDVIIKVRNSSGKTVETPDLEKFKTATDAIPAGKPVDLTILRAGKEITFSIMRTTGTFGPVIQPPARTEPRIITVAADGSGDARTTYGAVLKSRPGDTVLLRDGEYQELWIWWNGISVRPAEPGARVSVTRIVIDGASEVLVQGLAVAGTAASSTLDGISISRAARVTIRDCKVQGFLVGVKVSGSTDVVLEGNTITGNTGGVVIQSQSQAKVTRNLVKGNAVSRAEQDRAFCGGIQVSYSKVELSNNTIIENRVSPDTFVKMVDESNGVLVPGIGVQVVVSAQAVVYNNIIAFNNVGFMALSDTRFTLEYNDVYGQQIQTKTWSPRAFVERQLRGARSDFLSGIRMEFTMPPLFSSEPTRTVYTPFLEFQPSATNLSVDPLFADVLSGDYRLAADSPLATKGRGGGYIGAFPPVGSRETAVAVAGSDAGPTATAAQSGQTGGPGRTDTAEPKPGAVVRGGVLRVDPELLDQLVAELHKRAEDSQQTKDALERGFVGVIPFELVGIANVTLSTDFIENLSTSLINSGLQPADAVRVNGALAELGIQHSGQVSREIASQLKEKADCAFLLLGTIAGQPSTIVINARLMDTATGRFLAAGRLEAVLDVVQ
;
A
#
# COMPACT_ATOMS: atom_id res chain seq x y z
N MET A 1 2.28 0.85 -33.50
CA MET A 1 2.60 -0.58 -33.78
C MET A 1 2.77 -0.86 -35.27
N ALA A 2 1.76 -0.68 -36.13
CA ALA A 2 1.89 -0.95 -37.57
C ALA A 2 3.09 -0.21 -38.21
N GLU A 3 3.21 1.09 -37.93
CA GLU A 3 4.34 1.90 -38.41
C GLU A 3 5.69 1.48 -37.80
N ASP A 4 5.71 1.04 -36.54
CA ASP A 4 6.94 0.60 -35.86
C ASP A 4 7.58 -0.62 -36.53
N VAL A 5 6.76 -1.44 -37.19
CA VAL A 5 7.17 -2.67 -37.89
C VAL A 5 7.11 -2.53 -39.42
N GLY A 6 6.78 -1.34 -39.94
CA GLY A 6 6.70 -1.07 -41.38
C GLY A 6 5.53 -1.75 -42.10
N LEU A 7 4.42 -2.01 -41.39
CA LEU A 7 3.19 -2.52 -41.99
C LEU A 7 2.40 -1.37 -42.64
N PRO A 8 2.04 -1.46 -43.93
CA PRO A 8 1.19 -0.45 -44.59
C PRO A 8 -0.15 -0.28 -43.87
N GLN A 9 -0.68 0.95 -43.82
CA GLN A 9 -1.86 1.28 -43.02
C GLN A 9 -3.15 0.56 -43.45
N ASP A 10 -3.24 0.14 -44.71
CA ASP A 10 -4.35 -0.62 -45.27
C ASP A 10 -4.25 -2.13 -45.01
N ARG A 11 -3.16 -2.60 -44.39
CA ARG A 11 -2.93 -4.02 -44.11
C ARG A 11 -3.04 -4.36 -42.64
N ARG A 12 -3.51 -5.58 -42.40
CA ARG A 12 -3.58 -6.21 -41.07
C ARG A 12 -2.82 -7.54 -41.09
N GLY A 13 -2.33 -7.94 -39.93
CA GLY A 13 -1.55 -9.16 -39.77
C GLY A 13 -1.25 -9.45 -38.31
N LEU A 14 -0.60 -10.59 -38.07
CA LEU A 14 -0.18 -11.01 -36.74
C LEU A 14 1.32 -10.77 -36.55
N LEU A 15 1.65 -9.91 -35.58
CA LEU A 15 3.03 -9.64 -35.21
C LEU A 15 3.62 -10.85 -34.45
N VAL A 16 4.74 -11.35 -34.93
CA VAL A 16 5.53 -12.38 -34.25
C VAL A 16 6.33 -11.71 -33.14
N LEU A 17 5.99 -12.01 -31.88
CA LEU A 17 6.69 -11.48 -30.72
C LEU A 17 7.93 -12.28 -30.35
N GLY A 18 7.96 -13.57 -30.68
CA GLY A 18 8.99 -14.52 -30.26
C GLY A 18 8.95 -15.82 -31.06
N VAL A 19 10.10 -16.49 -31.16
CA VAL A 19 10.24 -17.81 -31.78
C VAL A 19 10.97 -18.73 -30.81
N TYR A 20 10.47 -19.94 -30.61
CA TYR A 20 11.07 -20.90 -29.68
C TYR A 20 12.26 -21.63 -30.31
N LYS A 21 13.31 -21.85 -29.51
CA LYS A 21 14.48 -22.64 -29.91
C LYS A 21 14.13 -24.11 -30.16
N GLY A 22 14.68 -24.69 -31.21
CA GLY A 22 14.39 -26.03 -31.71
C GLY A 22 13.03 -26.18 -32.42
N SER A 23 12.31 -25.08 -32.67
CA SER A 23 11.00 -25.14 -33.33
C SER A 23 11.09 -25.16 -34.85
N PRO A 24 10.09 -25.69 -35.58
CA PRO A 24 10.01 -25.56 -37.03
C PRO A 24 10.04 -24.10 -37.49
N ALA A 25 9.51 -23.17 -36.69
CA ALA A 25 9.54 -21.74 -36.98
C ALA A 25 10.97 -21.18 -36.98
N GLU A 26 11.82 -21.60 -36.03
CA GLU A 26 13.25 -21.24 -36.02
C GLU A 26 13.96 -21.79 -37.26
N SER A 27 13.80 -23.09 -37.54
CA SER A 27 14.46 -23.75 -38.68
C SER A 27 14.04 -23.17 -40.04
N SER A 28 12.80 -22.67 -40.15
CA SER A 28 12.30 -22.01 -41.36
C SER A 28 12.67 -20.51 -41.45
N GLY A 29 13.33 -19.95 -40.43
CA GLY A 29 13.81 -18.57 -40.44
C GLY A 29 12.75 -17.51 -40.10
N LEU A 30 11.63 -17.89 -39.47
CA LEU A 30 10.70 -16.94 -38.84
C LEU A 30 11.44 -16.22 -37.70
N ALA A 31 11.20 -14.94 -37.53
CA ALA A 31 11.88 -14.12 -36.52
C ALA A 31 10.90 -13.15 -35.84
N PRO A 32 11.20 -12.71 -34.60
CA PRO A 32 10.47 -11.61 -33.97
C PRO A 32 10.47 -10.36 -34.87
N GLY A 33 9.31 -9.71 -34.98
CA GLY A 33 9.10 -8.54 -35.83
C GLY A 33 8.56 -8.84 -37.21
N ASP A 34 8.47 -10.12 -37.60
CA ASP A 34 7.70 -10.52 -38.78
C ASP A 34 6.22 -10.29 -38.55
N VAL A 35 5.49 -9.92 -39.60
CA VAL A 35 4.03 -9.83 -39.58
C VAL A 35 3.45 -10.90 -40.49
N ILE A 36 2.79 -11.91 -39.92
CA ILE A 36 2.10 -12.96 -40.69
C ILE A 36 0.84 -12.34 -41.32
N ILE A 37 0.73 -12.42 -42.64
CA ILE A 37 -0.39 -11.83 -43.40
C ILE A 37 -1.22 -12.88 -44.15
N LYS A 38 -0.66 -14.05 -44.46
CA LYS A 38 -1.39 -15.15 -45.12
C LYS A 38 -0.90 -16.51 -44.65
N VAL A 39 -1.82 -17.47 -44.64
CA VAL A 39 -1.56 -18.91 -44.46
C VAL A 39 -2.05 -19.64 -45.71
N ARG A 40 -1.21 -20.50 -46.28
CA ARG A 40 -1.61 -21.43 -47.33
C ARG A 40 -1.43 -22.87 -46.85
N ASN A 41 -2.49 -23.67 -46.97
CA ASN A 41 -2.47 -25.07 -46.57
C ASN A 41 -1.99 -25.99 -47.72
N SER A 42 -1.79 -27.27 -47.40
CA SER A 42 -1.36 -28.29 -48.39
C SER A 42 -2.37 -28.56 -49.52
N SER A 43 -3.62 -28.09 -49.41
CA SER A 43 -4.60 -28.18 -50.49
C SER A 43 -4.58 -26.96 -51.43
N GLY A 44 -3.62 -26.04 -51.25
CA GLY A 44 -3.48 -24.82 -52.04
C GLY A 44 -4.42 -23.67 -51.63
N LYS A 45 -5.26 -23.87 -50.61
CA LYS A 45 -6.16 -22.81 -50.11
C LYS A 45 -5.34 -21.77 -49.37
N THR A 46 -5.41 -20.52 -49.82
CA THR A 46 -4.78 -19.37 -49.18
C THR A 46 -5.82 -18.60 -48.37
N VAL A 47 -5.48 -18.24 -47.13
CA VAL A 47 -6.33 -17.52 -46.18
C VAL A 47 -5.55 -16.32 -45.65
N GLU A 48 -6.15 -15.13 -45.69
CA GLU A 48 -5.57 -13.94 -45.05
C GLU A 48 -5.69 -14.01 -43.53
N THR A 49 -4.75 -13.40 -42.82
CA THR A 49 -4.68 -13.44 -41.35
C THR A 49 -4.79 -12.06 -40.72
N PRO A 50 -5.95 -11.38 -40.87
CA PRO A 50 -6.15 -10.05 -40.29
C PRO A 50 -6.20 -10.06 -38.76
N ASP A 51 -6.46 -11.22 -38.16
CA ASP A 51 -6.62 -11.43 -36.72
C ASP A 51 -6.23 -12.87 -36.31
N LEU A 52 -6.22 -13.09 -35.00
CA LEU A 52 -5.79 -14.35 -34.38
C LEU A 52 -6.75 -15.50 -34.68
N GLU A 53 -8.05 -15.23 -34.74
CA GLU A 53 -9.07 -16.26 -34.95
C GLU A 53 -9.01 -16.83 -36.36
N LYS A 54 -8.80 -15.99 -37.36
CA LYS A 54 -8.57 -16.42 -38.75
C LYS A 54 -7.31 -17.24 -38.88
N PHE A 55 -6.21 -16.82 -38.24
CA PHE A 55 -4.98 -17.58 -38.23
C PHE A 55 -5.17 -18.95 -37.58
N LYS A 56 -5.73 -19.02 -36.36
CA LYS A 56 -6.00 -20.29 -35.66
C LYS A 56 -6.86 -21.22 -36.50
N THR A 57 -7.99 -20.72 -37.01
CA THR A 57 -8.89 -21.50 -37.87
C THR A 57 -8.15 -22.07 -39.08
N ALA A 58 -7.30 -21.27 -39.73
CA ALA A 58 -6.52 -21.71 -40.88
C ALA A 58 -5.46 -22.75 -40.50
N THR A 59 -4.78 -22.60 -39.36
CA THR A 59 -3.70 -23.49 -38.91
C THR A 59 -4.20 -24.76 -38.24
N ASP A 60 -5.38 -24.74 -37.60
CA ASP A 60 -5.97 -25.90 -36.93
C ASP A 60 -6.58 -26.89 -37.92
N ALA A 61 -7.00 -26.41 -39.08
CA ALA A 61 -7.42 -27.25 -40.20
C ALA A 61 -6.26 -28.05 -40.84
N ILE A 62 -5.01 -27.76 -40.47
CA ILE A 62 -3.82 -28.42 -41.01
C ILE A 62 -3.42 -29.56 -40.06
N PRO A 63 -3.31 -30.82 -40.51
CA PRO A 63 -2.83 -31.90 -39.66
C PRO A 63 -1.37 -31.72 -39.22
N ALA A 64 -1.00 -32.27 -38.06
CA ALA A 64 0.40 -32.36 -37.67
C ALA A 64 1.20 -33.18 -38.70
N GLY A 65 2.47 -32.83 -38.90
CA GLY A 65 3.34 -33.42 -39.92
C GLY A 65 3.07 -32.94 -41.35
N LYS A 66 2.21 -31.92 -41.55
CA LYS A 66 1.99 -31.30 -42.86
C LYS A 66 2.67 -29.93 -42.95
N PRO A 67 3.18 -29.54 -44.14
CA PRO A 67 3.69 -28.20 -44.36
C PRO A 67 2.56 -27.16 -44.35
N VAL A 68 2.88 -25.98 -43.86
CA VAL A 68 2.08 -24.76 -43.93
C VAL A 68 2.96 -23.66 -44.54
N ASP A 69 2.47 -23.03 -45.60
CA ASP A 69 3.16 -21.89 -46.19
C ASP A 69 2.68 -20.62 -45.49
N LEU A 70 3.59 -19.92 -44.82
CA LEU A 70 3.31 -18.61 -44.25
C LEU A 70 3.84 -17.54 -45.17
N THR A 71 2.99 -16.58 -45.53
CA THR A 71 3.43 -15.32 -46.11
C THR A 71 3.52 -14.29 -45.00
N ILE A 72 4.72 -13.74 -44.81
CA ILE A 72 5.02 -12.70 -43.84
C ILE A 72 5.39 -11.40 -44.53
N LEU A 73 5.31 -10.29 -43.79
CA LEU A 73 5.93 -9.03 -44.10
C LEU A 73 7.14 -8.82 -43.18
N ARG A 74 8.32 -8.63 -43.78
CA ARG A 74 9.57 -8.30 -43.07
C ARG A 74 10.21 -7.09 -43.73
N ALA A 75 10.40 -6.01 -42.97
CA ALA A 75 10.96 -4.75 -43.49
C ALA A 75 10.25 -4.28 -44.78
N GLY A 76 8.92 -4.38 -44.80
CA GLY A 76 8.08 -3.98 -45.95
C GLY A 76 8.06 -4.95 -47.13
N LYS A 77 8.81 -6.07 -47.10
CA LYS A 77 8.85 -7.07 -48.17
C LYS A 77 8.05 -8.32 -47.81
N GLU A 78 7.28 -8.83 -48.77
CA GLU A 78 6.61 -10.13 -48.62
C GLU A 78 7.60 -11.26 -48.80
N ILE A 79 7.62 -12.19 -47.85
CA ILE A 79 8.44 -13.40 -47.89
C ILE A 79 7.50 -14.57 -47.62
N THR A 80 7.58 -15.62 -48.43
CA THR A 80 6.84 -16.86 -48.21
C THR A 80 7.81 -17.99 -47.92
N PHE A 81 7.54 -18.75 -46.86
CA PHE A 81 8.29 -19.98 -46.56
C PHE A 81 7.39 -21.05 -46.00
N SER A 82 7.82 -22.29 -46.19
CA SER A 82 7.12 -23.48 -45.71
C SER A 82 7.62 -23.87 -44.33
N ILE A 83 6.69 -24.14 -43.42
CA ILE A 83 6.94 -24.56 -42.04
C ILE A 83 6.23 -25.88 -41.81
N MET A 84 6.87 -26.83 -41.13
CA MET A 84 6.18 -28.06 -40.73
C MET A 84 5.32 -27.79 -39.50
N ARG A 85 4.02 -28.08 -39.59
CA ARG A 85 3.15 -28.05 -38.40
C ARG A 85 3.48 -29.24 -37.52
N THR A 86 3.99 -28.99 -36.33
CA THR A 86 4.32 -30.04 -35.36
C THR A 86 3.62 -29.79 -34.02
N THR A 87 3.59 -30.82 -33.19
CA THR A 87 3.18 -30.75 -31.79
C THR A 87 4.36 -31.17 -30.93
N GLY A 88 4.63 -30.45 -29.84
CA GLY A 88 5.74 -30.76 -28.95
C GLY A 88 6.13 -29.59 -28.05
N THR A 89 7.09 -29.86 -27.17
CA THR A 89 7.70 -28.85 -26.29
C THR A 89 8.98 -28.35 -26.94
N PHE A 90 9.08 -27.03 -27.11
CA PHE A 90 10.27 -26.38 -27.65
C PHE A 90 11.12 -25.77 -26.54
N GLY A 91 12.36 -25.38 -26.87
CA GLY A 91 13.25 -24.65 -25.97
C GLY A 91 12.73 -23.23 -25.67
N PRO A 92 13.51 -22.39 -24.97
CA PRO A 92 13.10 -21.03 -24.63
C PRO A 92 12.91 -20.15 -25.87
N VAL A 93 12.18 -19.04 -25.72
CA VAL A 93 12.07 -18.01 -26.77
C VAL A 93 13.45 -17.44 -27.06
N ILE A 94 13.79 -17.32 -28.35
CA ILE A 94 15.06 -16.80 -28.82
C ILE A 94 15.00 -15.27 -28.75
N GLN A 95 15.80 -14.71 -27.86
CA GLN A 95 16.06 -13.28 -27.80
C GLN A 95 17.34 -12.96 -28.60
N PRO A 96 17.40 -11.84 -29.34
CA PRO A 96 18.65 -11.38 -29.94
C PRO A 96 19.74 -11.16 -28.89
N PRO A 97 21.02 -11.48 -29.18
CA PRO A 97 22.11 -11.33 -28.21
C PRO A 97 22.34 -9.86 -27.85
N ALA A 98 22.92 -9.62 -26.66
CA ALA A 98 23.35 -8.29 -26.24
C ALA A 98 24.26 -7.63 -27.28
N ARG A 99 24.20 -6.29 -27.36
CA ARG A 99 25.14 -5.52 -28.20
C ARG A 99 26.47 -5.40 -27.49
N THR A 100 27.52 -5.09 -28.25
CA THR A 100 28.82 -4.69 -27.69
C THR A 100 28.66 -3.49 -26.76
N GLU A 101 27.78 -2.56 -27.12
CA GLU A 101 27.42 -1.41 -26.29
C GLU A 101 25.88 -1.31 -26.18
N PRO A 102 25.34 -1.20 -24.95
CA PRO A 102 23.93 -0.96 -24.72
C PRO A 102 23.41 0.27 -25.47
N ARG A 103 22.22 0.15 -26.07
CA ARG A 103 21.59 1.25 -26.80
C ARG A 103 20.49 1.91 -25.97
N ILE A 104 20.35 3.22 -26.16
CA ILE A 104 19.17 3.98 -25.78
C ILE A 104 18.15 3.93 -26.94
N ILE A 105 16.92 3.53 -26.64
CA ILE A 105 15.78 3.49 -27.57
C ILE A 105 14.77 4.52 -27.10
N THR A 106 14.62 5.62 -27.84
CA THR A 106 13.69 6.69 -27.49
C THR A 106 12.30 6.39 -28.05
N VAL A 107 11.26 6.59 -27.25
CA VAL A 107 9.86 6.44 -27.66
C VAL A 107 9.18 7.79 -27.64
N ALA A 108 8.51 8.12 -28.73
CA ALA A 108 7.74 9.34 -28.86
C ALA A 108 6.50 9.08 -29.73
N ALA A 109 5.31 9.33 -29.19
CA ALA A 109 4.04 9.03 -29.88
C ALA A 109 3.91 9.76 -31.23
N ASP A 110 4.49 10.97 -31.34
CA ASP A 110 4.55 11.79 -32.55
C ASP A 110 5.46 11.22 -33.66
N GLY A 111 6.28 10.20 -33.35
CA GLY A 111 7.21 9.56 -34.28
C GLY A 111 8.60 10.19 -34.33
N SER A 112 8.89 11.14 -33.44
CA SER A 112 10.21 11.77 -33.32
C SER A 112 11.26 10.91 -32.59
N GLY A 113 10.88 9.71 -32.14
CA GLY A 113 11.75 8.73 -31.47
C GLY A 113 12.10 7.52 -32.35
N ASP A 114 12.90 6.61 -31.80
CA ASP A 114 13.21 5.31 -32.43
C ASP A 114 11.98 4.40 -32.56
N ALA A 115 10.95 4.62 -31.75
CA ALA A 115 9.65 3.97 -31.84
C ALA A 115 8.51 4.93 -31.47
N ARG A 116 7.33 4.69 -32.04
CA ARG A 116 6.07 5.36 -31.66
C ARG A 116 5.40 4.73 -30.46
N THR A 117 5.65 3.43 -30.24
CA THR A 117 4.99 2.65 -29.19
C THR A 117 5.99 1.94 -28.29
N THR A 118 5.57 1.71 -27.05
CA THR A 118 6.26 0.86 -26.06
C THR A 118 6.54 -0.54 -26.61
N TYR A 119 5.55 -1.16 -27.27
CA TYR A 119 5.72 -2.44 -27.96
C TYR A 119 6.82 -2.41 -29.02
N GLY A 120 6.79 -1.40 -29.90
CA GLY A 120 7.82 -1.23 -30.92
C GLY A 120 9.21 -1.04 -30.33
N ALA A 121 9.31 -0.35 -29.19
CA ALA A 121 10.57 -0.15 -28.48
C ALA A 121 11.12 -1.45 -27.88
N VAL A 122 10.29 -2.20 -27.15
CA VAL A 122 10.69 -3.48 -26.54
C VAL A 122 11.08 -4.49 -27.62
N LEU A 123 10.32 -4.57 -28.72
CA LEU A 123 10.65 -5.44 -29.86
C LEU A 123 12.04 -5.16 -30.45
N LYS A 124 12.44 -3.88 -30.50
CA LYS A 124 13.77 -3.43 -31.00
C LYS A 124 14.89 -3.59 -29.96
N SER A 125 14.55 -3.84 -28.71
CA SER A 125 15.49 -3.91 -27.59
C SER A 125 16.24 -5.24 -27.55
N ARG A 126 17.43 -5.23 -26.96
CA ARG A 126 18.24 -6.42 -26.61
C ARG A 126 18.76 -6.27 -25.17
N PRO A 127 19.33 -7.34 -24.56
CA PRO A 127 19.81 -7.24 -23.18
C PRO A 127 20.80 -6.09 -23.00
N GLY A 128 20.60 -5.32 -21.93
CA GLY A 128 21.35 -4.12 -21.57
C GLY A 128 20.70 -2.81 -22.03
N ASP A 129 19.82 -2.84 -23.02
CA ASP A 129 19.24 -1.61 -23.58
C ASP A 129 18.34 -0.87 -22.58
N THR A 130 18.26 0.45 -22.79
CA THR A 130 17.33 1.33 -22.06
C THR A 130 16.32 1.94 -23.01
N VAL A 131 15.04 1.77 -22.70
CA VAL A 131 13.91 2.44 -23.36
C VAL A 131 13.60 3.74 -22.61
N LEU A 132 13.67 4.86 -23.33
CA LEU A 132 13.34 6.19 -22.81
C LEU A 132 12.02 6.68 -23.38
N LEU A 133 11.05 6.94 -22.51
CA LEU A 133 9.74 7.46 -22.90
C LEU A 133 9.74 8.99 -22.83
N ARG A 134 9.51 9.68 -23.94
CA ARG A 134 9.22 11.13 -23.92
C ARG A 134 7.83 11.39 -23.34
N ASP A 135 7.57 12.64 -22.96
CA ASP A 135 6.24 13.10 -22.55
C ASP A 135 5.14 12.56 -23.47
N GLY A 136 4.10 12.00 -22.86
CA GLY A 136 3.00 11.41 -23.60
C GLY A 136 2.29 10.30 -22.86
N GLU A 137 1.15 9.93 -23.42
CA GLU A 137 0.34 8.80 -22.97
C GLU A 137 0.59 7.63 -23.92
N TYR A 138 1.02 6.52 -23.36
CA TYR A 138 1.31 5.30 -24.09
C TYR A 138 0.32 4.22 -23.71
N GLN A 139 0.07 3.32 -24.66
CA GLN A 139 -0.67 2.10 -24.38
C GLN A 139 0.19 1.13 -23.54
N GLU A 140 -0.23 -0.12 -23.44
CA GLU A 140 0.41 -1.10 -22.57
C GLU A 140 1.92 -1.25 -22.84
N LEU A 141 2.71 -1.36 -21.77
CA LEU A 141 4.12 -1.69 -21.81
C LEU A 141 4.29 -3.18 -21.50
N TRP A 142 4.50 -3.98 -22.54
CA TRP A 142 4.79 -5.41 -22.40
C TRP A 142 6.28 -5.65 -22.50
N ILE A 143 6.85 -6.34 -21.51
CA ILE A 143 8.26 -6.70 -21.45
C ILE A 143 8.36 -8.22 -21.35
N TRP A 144 8.79 -8.83 -22.45
CA TRP A 144 9.03 -10.28 -22.54
C TRP A 144 10.50 -10.61 -22.84
N TRP A 145 11.33 -9.57 -23.06
CA TRP A 145 12.77 -9.64 -23.25
C TRP A 145 13.54 -9.41 -21.95
N ASN A 146 14.65 -10.14 -21.80
CA ASN A 146 15.52 -10.01 -20.66
C ASN A 146 16.42 -8.77 -20.79
N GLY A 147 16.84 -8.22 -19.65
CA GLY A 147 17.84 -7.16 -19.59
C GLY A 147 17.34 -5.81 -20.09
N ILE A 148 16.05 -5.50 -19.93
CA ILE A 148 15.44 -4.27 -20.45
C ILE A 148 15.18 -3.28 -19.31
N SER A 149 15.70 -2.07 -19.45
CA SER A 149 15.39 -0.95 -18.56
C SER A 149 14.40 0.01 -19.23
N VAL A 150 13.39 0.50 -18.51
CA VAL A 150 12.40 1.47 -19.03
C VAL A 150 12.24 2.60 -18.02
N ARG A 151 12.35 3.85 -18.50
CA ARG A 151 12.15 5.05 -17.67
C ARG A 151 11.74 6.26 -18.51
N PRO A 152 11.24 7.35 -17.91
CA PRO A 152 11.08 8.61 -18.61
C PRO A 152 12.41 9.13 -19.17
N ALA A 153 12.34 9.83 -20.29
CA ALA A 153 13.50 10.41 -20.96
C ALA A 153 14.21 11.44 -20.06
N GLU A 154 13.43 12.22 -19.31
CA GLU A 154 13.91 13.31 -18.46
C GLU A 154 13.26 13.24 -17.06
N PRO A 155 13.95 13.70 -16.00
CA PRO A 155 13.33 13.85 -14.68
C PRO A 155 12.10 14.77 -14.74
N GLY A 156 10.98 14.32 -14.19
CA GLY A 156 9.73 15.09 -14.19
C GLY A 156 8.91 15.01 -15.49
N ALA A 157 9.40 14.29 -16.50
CA ALA A 157 8.65 14.01 -17.72
C ALA A 157 7.28 13.39 -17.40
N ARG A 158 6.24 13.86 -18.09
CA ARG A 158 4.85 13.42 -17.91
C ARG A 158 4.58 12.21 -18.79
N VAL A 159 4.99 11.05 -18.28
CA VAL A 159 4.81 9.76 -18.97
C VAL A 159 3.76 8.94 -18.25
N SER A 160 2.71 8.55 -18.98
CA SER A 160 1.73 7.57 -18.53
C SER A 160 1.68 6.36 -19.45
N VAL A 161 1.46 5.18 -18.87
CA VAL A 161 1.14 3.93 -19.58
C VAL A 161 -0.18 3.40 -19.08
N THR A 162 -0.98 2.79 -19.96
CA THR A 162 -2.28 2.22 -19.56
C THR A 162 -2.14 0.93 -18.74
N ARG A 163 -1.01 0.24 -18.85
CA ARG A 163 -0.68 -0.99 -18.11
C ARG A 163 0.80 -1.37 -18.27
N ILE A 164 1.35 -2.12 -17.33
CA ILE A 164 2.65 -2.78 -17.45
C ILE A 164 2.47 -4.30 -17.29
N VAL A 165 3.04 -5.07 -18.21
CA VAL A 165 3.05 -6.54 -18.17
C VAL A 165 4.48 -7.02 -18.37
N ILE A 166 5.01 -7.75 -17.40
CA ILE A 166 6.33 -8.38 -17.44
C ILE A 166 6.10 -9.87 -17.33
N ASP A 167 6.30 -10.60 -18.43
CA ASP A 167 5.96 -12.02 -18.50
C ASP A 167 7.12 -12.85 -19.06
N GLY A 168 7.68 -13.73 -18.23
CA GLY A 168 8.81 -14.59 -18.61
C GLY A 168 10.17 -13.89 -18.74
N ALA A 169 10.24 -12.58 -18.47
CA ALA A 169 11.46 -11.79 -18.60
C ALA A 169 12.28 -11.77 -17.31
N SER A 170 13.59 -11.56 -17.44
CA SER A 170 14.52 -11.39 -16.33
C SER A 170 15.36 -10.14 -16.46
N GLU A 171 15.90 -9.61 -15.35
CA GLU A 171 16.76 -8.41 -15.35
C GLU A 171 16.04 -7.19 -15.94
N VAL A 172 14.85 -6.92 -15.40
CA VAL A 172 14.00 -5.82 -15.85
C VAL A 172 14.01 -4.71 -14.81
N LEU A 173 14.22 -3.48 -15.24
CA LEU A 173 14.04 -2.29 -14.43
C LEU A 173 12.95 -1.43 -15.06
N VAL A 174 11.90 -1.12 -14.32
CA VAL A 174 10.93 -0.10 -14.70
C VAL A 174 10.91 0.98 -13.64
N GLN A 175 11.15 2.22 -14.04
CA GLN A 175 11.28 3.33 -13.10
C GLN A 175 10.45 4.55 -13.50
N GLY A 176 9.82 5.20 -12.52
CA GLY A 176 9.32 6.57 -12.66
C GLY A 176 8.10 6.73 -13.57
N LEU A 177 7.34 5.66 -13.83
CA LEU A 177 6.18 5.70 -14.72
C LEU A 177 4.88 5.92 -13.94
N ALA A 178 3.96 6.69 -14.51
CA ALA A 178 2.57 6.68 -14.09
C ALA A 178 1.82 5.55 -14.83
N VAL A 179 1.13 4.70 -14.08
CA VAL A 179 0.30 3.61 -14.57
C VAL A 179 -1.12 3.91 -14.10
N ALA A 180 -1.96 4.34 -15.03
CA ALA A 180 -3.30 4.85 -14.70
C ALA A 180 -4.37 4.07 -15.47
N GLY A 181 -5.23 3.38 -14.71
CA GLY A 181 -6.36 2.64 -15.24
C GLY A 181 -7.53 3.55 -15.61
N THR A 182 -8.24 3.17 -16.67
CA THR A 182 -9.53 3.76 -17.04
C THR A 182 -10.68 2.99 -16.38
N ALA A 183 -11.94 3.39 -16.59
CA ALA A 183 -13.08 2.60 -16.15
C ALA A 183 -13.04 1.15 -16.69
N ALA A 184 -12.55 0.96 -17.91
CA ALA A 184 -12.37 -0.36 -18.53
C ALA A 184 -11.25 -1.20 -17.89
N SER A 185 -10.37 -0.57 -17.10
CA SER A 185 -9.23 -1.23 -16.46
C SER A 185 -9.57 -1.86 -15.10
N SER A 186 -10.83 -1.77 -14.65
CA SER A 186 -11.26 -2.26 -13.33
C SER A 186 -11.17 -3.78 -13.17
N THR A 187 -10.96 -4.53 -14.25
CA THR A 187 -10.79 -5.99 -14.26
C THR A 187 -9.34 -6.43 -14.50
N LEU A 188 -8.41 -5.47 -14.69
CA LEU A 188 -7.03 -5.73 -15.04
C LEU A 188 -6.08 -5.40 -13.88
N ASP A 189 -4.91 -6.01 -13.88
CA ASP A 189 -3.80 -5.63 -13.00
C ASP A 189 -3.01 -4.47 -13.63
N GLY A 190 -2.68 -3.43 -12.85
CA GLY A 190 -1.92 -2.27 -13.33
C GLY A 190 -0.51 -2.64 -13.75
N ILE A 191 0.23 -3.28 -12.83
CA ILE A 191 1.52 -3.91 -13.10
C ILE A 191 1.39 -5.41 -12.82
N SER A 192 1.58 -6.22 -13.85
CA SER A 192 1.57 -7.68 -13.74
C SER A 192 2.97 -8.24 -13.98
N ILE A 193 3.50 -8.99 -13.01
CA ILE A 193 4.82 -9.64 -13.07
C ILE A 193 4.60 -11.14 -12.94
N SER A 194 4.80 -11.88 -14.03
CA SER A 194 4.57 -13.32 -14.08
C SER A 194 5.76 -14.09 -14.62
N ARG A 195 6.11 -15.20 -13.96
CA ARG A 195 7.18 -16.12 -14.40
C ARG A 195 8.51 -15.40 -14.67
N ALA A 196 8.79 -14.34 -13.91
CA ALA A 196 9.90 -13.43 -14.14
C ALA A 196 10.96 -13.54 -13.02
N ALA A 197 12.17 -13.03 -13.25
CA ALA A 197 13.23 -13.04 -12.23
C ALA A 197 14.06 -11.74 -12.23
N ARG A 198 14.51 -11.27 -11.06
CA ARG A 198 15.33 -10.04 -10.97
C ARG A 198 14.62 -8.83 -11.61
N VAL A 199 13.41 -8.56 -11.15
CA VAL A 199 12.58 -7.44 -11.66
C VAL A 199 12.52 -6.35 -10.61
N THR A 200 12.87 -5.13 -10.97
CA THR A 200 12.74 -3.95 -10.10
C THR A 200 11.69 -3.01 -10.68
N ILE A 201 10.67 -2.70 -9.89
CA ILE A 201 9.71 -1.62 -10.14
C ILE A 201 9.99 -0.52 -9.13
N ARG A 202 10.40 0.66 -9.62
CA ARG A 202 10.87 1.75 -8.78
C ARG A 202 10.16 3.07 -9.06
N ASP A 203 9.81 3.82 -8.03
CA ASP A 203 9.29 5.20 -8.14
C ASP A 203 8.06 5.33 -9.08
N CYS A 204 7.31 4.24 -9.29
CA CYS A 204 6.14 4.24 -10.16
C CYS A 204 4.89 4.63 -9.37
N LYS A 205 3.91 5.23 -10.06
CA LYS A 205 2.59 5.58 -9.50
C LYS A 205 1.54 4.71 -10.16
N VAL A 206 0.76 3.94 -9.39
CA VAL A 206 -0.19 2.96 -9.93
C VAL A 206 -1.59 3.17 -9.34
N GLN A 207 -2.58 3.40 -10.21
CA GLN A 207 -3.94 3.69 -9.77
C GLN A 207 -5.05 3.21 -10.72
N GLY A 208 -6.21 2.88 -10.15
CA GLY A 208 -7.44 2.62 -10.90
C GLY A 208 -7.60 1.22 -11.48
N PHE A 209 -6.95 0.21 -10.89
CA PHE A 209 -6.96 -1.18 -11.36
C PHE A 209 -7.65 -2.15 -10.39
N LEU A 210 -7.92 -3.37 -10.87
CA LEU A 210 -8.32 -4.48 -10.01
C LEU A 210 -7.24 -4.77 -8.97
N VAL A 211 -5.99 -4.89 -9.42
CA VAL A 211 -4.81 -4.98 -8.55
C VAL A 211 -3.80 -3.96 -9.03
N GLY A 212 -3.26 -3.13 -8.13
CA GLY A 212 -2.21 -2.18 -8.47
C GLY A 212 -0.97 -2.92 -8.98
N VAL A 213 -0.36 -3.75 -8.14
CA VAL A 213 0.80 -4.57 -8.52
C VAL A 213 0.57 -6.03 -8.16
N LYS A 214 0.70 -6.92 -9.14
CA LYS A 214 0.56 -8.37 -8.95
C LYS A 214 1.85 -9.10 -9.33
N VAL A 215 2.34 -9.93 -8.42
CA VAL A 215 3.53 -10.77 -8.60
C VAL A 215 3.11 -12.24 -8.49
N SER A 216 3.40 -13.03 -9.52
CA SER A 216 2.98 -14.43 -9.61
C SER A 216 4.09 -15.31 -10.18
N GLY A 217 4.49 -16.37 -9.48
CA GLY A 217 5.53 -17.30 -9.94
C GLY A 217 6.85 -16.63 -10.30
N SER A 218 7.23 -15.57 -9.58
CA SER A 218 8.39 -14.73 -9.92
C SER A 218 9.36 -14.61 -8.75
N THR A 219 10.66 -14.53 -9.01
CA THR A 219 11.71 -14.52 -7.98
C THR A 219 12.54 -13.24 -8.02
N ASP A 220 13.07 -12.83 -6.86
CA ASP A 220 13.94 -11.66 -6.74
C ASP A 220 13.29 -10.38 -7.31
N VAL A 221 12.00 -10.18 -6.97
CA VAL A 221 11.24 -9.00 -7.37
C VAL A 221 11.40 -7.91 -6.33
N VAL A 222 11.76 -6.70 -6.73
CA VAL A 222 11.89 -5.53 -5.86
C VAL A 222 10.84 -4.50 -6.24
N LEU A 223 9.94 -4.18 -5.31
CA LEU A 223 9.01 -3.07 -5.41
C LEU A 223 9.53 -1.97 -4.48
N GLU A 224 10.04 -0.88 -5.04
CA GLU A 224 10.72 0.17 -4.28
C GLU A 224 10.17 1.57 -4.56
N GLY A 225 9.86 2.36 -3.53
CA GLY A 225 9.53 3.78 -3.75
C GLY A 225 8.20 4.02 -4.49
N ASN A 226 7.36 3.01 -4.68
CA ASN A 226 6.16 3.13 -5.50
C ASN A 226 4.98 3.72 -4.69
N THR A 227 4.10 4.43 -5.38
CA THR A 227 2.82 4.90 -4.85
C THR A 227 1.68 4.12 -5.49
N ILE A 228 0.93 3.37 -4.69
CA ILE A 228 -0.10 2.43 -5.16
C ILE A 228 -1.43 2.79 -4.50
N THR A 229 -2.33 3.39 -5.28
CA THR A 229 -3.52 4.06 -4.74
C THR A 229 -4.79 3.87 -5.56
N GLY A 230 -5.96 3.87 -4.91
CA GLY A 230 -7.25 3.88 -5.62
C GLY A 230 -7.53 2.62 -6.46
N ASN A 231 -6.93 1.49 -6.09
CA ASN A 231 -7.14 0.18 -6.70
C ASN A 231 -8.08 -0.68 -5.84
N THR A 232 -8.61 -1.79 -6.38
CA THR A 232 -9.35 -2.74 -5.56
C THR A 232 -8.41 -3.50 -4.62
N GLY A 233 -7.32 -4.07 -5.14
CA GLY A 233 -6.17 -4.57 -4.37
C GLY A 233 -4.93 -3.71 -4.60
N GLY A 234 -4.12 -3.48 -3.56
CA GLY A 234 -2.89 -2.71 -3.65
C GLY A 234 -1.76 -3.54 -4.25
N VAL A 235 -1.16 -4.41 -3.44
CA VAL A 235 -0.09 -5.33 -3.85
C VAL A 235 -0.50 -6.77 -3.56
N VAL A 236 -0.38 -7.65 -4.55
CA VAL A 236 -0.69 -9.08 -4.40
C VAL A 236 0.52 -9.91 -4.82
N ILE A 237 1.05 -10.72 -3.91
CA ILE A 237 2.20 -11.59 -4.14
C ILE A 237 1.75 -13.04 -3.93
N GLN A 238 1.79 -13.84 -4.99
CA GLN A 238 1.22 -15.18 -4.99
C GLN A 238 2.03 -16.20 -5.78
N SER A 239 1.58 -17.47 -5.72
CA SER A 239 2.06 -18.55 -6.57
C SER A 239 3.58 -18.77 -6.50
N GLN A 240 4.13 -19.01 -5.32
CA GLN A 240 5.56 -19.32 -5.11
C GLN A 240 6.50 -18.17 -5.50
N SER A 241 6.07 -16.93 -5.27
CA SER A 241 6.89 -15.75 -5.56
C SER A 241 7.88 -15.42 -4.43
N GLN A 242 8.93 -14.68 -4.77
CA GLN A 242 9.85 -14.05 -3.83
C GLN A 242 9.97 -12.55 -4.14
N ALA A 243 9.64 -11.71 -3.17
CA ALA A 243 9.68 -10.26 -3.36
C ALA A 243 10.19 -9.49 -2.14
N LYS A 244 10.80 -8.33 -2.40
CA LYS A 244 11.06 -7.28 -1.42
C LYS A 244 10.18 -6.08 -1.75
N VAL A 245 9.33 -5.70 -0.81
CA VAL A 245 8.46 -4.53 -0.93
C VAL A 245 8.99 -3.50 0.07
N THR A 246 9.60 -2.44 -0.42
CA THR A 246 10.23 -1.44 0.43
C THR A 246 9.99 0.01 0.01
N ARG A 247 9.87 0.93 0.97
CA ARG A 247 9.69 2.36 0.68
C ARG A 247 8.44 2.67 -0.16
N ASN A 248 7.42 1.82 -0.13
CA ASN A 248 6.19 2.05 -0.90
C ASN A 248 5.11 2.71 -0.04
N LEU A 249 4.33 3.58 -0.68
CA LEU A 249 3.06 4.10 -0.17
C LEU A 249 1.90 3.29 -0.78
N VAL A 250 1.22 2.49 0.03
CA VAL A 250 0.05 1.71 -0.38
C VAL A 250 -1.19 2.28 0.30
N LYS A 251 -1.94 3.11 -0.43
CA LYS A 251 -2.94 3.99 0.18
C LYS A 251 -4.31 3.98 -0.50
N GLY A 252 -5.39 3.96 0.29
CA GLY A 252 -6.72 4.26 -0.25
C GLY A 252 -7.16 3.27 -1.33
N ASN A 253 -6.71 2.02 -1.23
CA ASN A 253 -7.20 0.92 -2.06
C ASN A 253 -8.43 0.29 -1.38
N ALA A 254 -8.81 -0.93 -1.74
CA ALA A 254 -10.11 -1.53 -1.41
C ALA A 254 -11.30 -0.78 -2.04
N VAL A 255 -11.06 -0.14 -3.20
CA VAL A 255 -12.10 0.57 -3.95
C VAL A 255 -13.02 -0.47 -4.63
N SER A 256 -14.20 -0.71 -4.05
CA SER A 256 -15.21 -1.58 -4.65
C SER A 256 -15.85 -0.89 -5.86
N ARG A 257 -15.66 -1.42 -7.07
CA ARG A 257 -16.32 -0.93 -8.30
C ARG A 257 -17.49 -1.81 -8.75
N ALA A 258 -17.46 -3.10 -8.43
CA ALA A 258 -18.60 -4.03 -8.50
C ALA A 258 -18.62 -4.98 -7.28
N GLU A 259 -19.76 -5.64 -7.02
CA GLU A 259 -19.93 -6.53 -5.85
C GLU A 259 -19.00 -7.76 -5.88
N GLN A 260 -18.63 -8.20 -7.08
CA GLN A 260 -17.76 -9.35 -7.38
C GLN A 260 -16.25 -9.07 -7.29
N ASP A 261 -15.83 -7.79 -7.21
CA ASP A 261 -14.41 -7.42 -7.18
C ASP A 261 -13.81 -7.46 -5.76
N ARG A 262 -14.60 -7.80 -4.74
CA ARG A 262 -14.29 -7.63 -3.31
C ARG A 262 -13.33 -8.68 -2.73
N ALA A 263 -12.56 -9.36 -3.58
CA ALA A 263 -11.72 -10.49 -3.20
C ALA A 263 -10.29 -10.11 -2.73
N PHE A 264 -9.91 -8.83 -2.77
CA PHE A 264 -8.55 -8.39 -2.43
C PHE A 264 -8.53 -7.55 -1.15
N CYS A 265 -7.43 -7.68 -0.41
CA CYS A 265 -7.32 -7.06 0.92
C CYS A 265 -7.25 -5.52 0.91
N GLY A 266 -6.95 -4.92 -0.24
CA GLY A 266 -6.70 -3.48 -0.39
C GLY A 266 -5.24 -3.11 -0.14
N GLY A 267 -4.65 -3.51 0.98
CA GLY A 267 -3.24 -3.26 1.26
C GLY A 267 -2.29 -4.22 0.52
N ILE A 268 -1.46 -4.95 1.27
CA ILE A 268 -0.50 -5.94 0.76
C ILE A 268 -0.96 -7.35 1.14
N GLN A 269 -1.19 -8.19 0.12
CA GLN A 269 -1.59 -9.58 0.29
C GLN A 269 -0.47 -10.53 -0.16
N VAL A 270 -0.20 -11.56 0.64
CA VAL A 270 0.84 -12.56 0.38
C VAL A 270 0.26 -13.96 0.53
N SER A 271 0.37 -14.79 -0.51
CA SER A 271 -0.07 -16.19 -0.50
C SER A 271 0.96 -17.13 -1.16
N TYR A 272 1.20 -18.31 -0.58
CA TYR A 272 2.15 -19.31 -1.08
C TYR A 272 3.53 -18.75 -1.45
N SER A 273 3.97 -17.65 -0.84
CA SER A 273 5.11 -16.85 -1.31
C SER A 273 5.98 -16.37 -0.15
N LYS A 274 7.20 -15.94 -0.45
CA LYS A 274 8.13 -15.36 0.53
C LYS A 274 8.29 -13.86 0.29
N VAL A 275 8.19 -13.06 1.34
CA VAL A 275 8.32 -11.61 1.21
C VAL A 275 9.13 -10.97 2.33
N GLU A 276 9.88 -9.93 1.98
CA GLU A 276 10.37 -8.92 2.92
C GLU A 276 9.54 -7.64 2.74
N LEU A 277 8.85 -7.20 3.80
CA LEU A 277 8.11 -5.93 3.84
C LEU A 277 8.86 -4.97 4.75
N SER A 278 9.52 -3.96 4.19
CA SER A 278 10.35 -3.06 4.96
C SER A 278 10.19 -1.58 4.64
N ASN A 279 10.05 -0.73 5.65
CA ASN A 279 9.96 0.72 5.44
C ASN A 279 8.81 1.10 4.51
N ASN A 280 7.61 0.53 4.65
CA ASN A 280 6.43 0.93 3.85
C ASN A 280 5.46 1.76 4.68
N THR A 281 4.64 2.56 4.01
CA THR A 281 3.49 3.26 4.61
C THR A 281 2.21 2.70 3.97
N ILE A 282 1.40 1.99 4.74
CA ILE A 282 0.24 1.22 4.27
C ILE A 282 -1.00 1.71 5.02
N ILE A 283 -1.77 2.59 4.36
CA ILE A 283 -2.77 3.38 5.05
C ILE A 283 -4.10 3.54 4.31
N GLU A 284 -5.18 3.76 5.04
CA GLU A 284 -6.49 4.12 4.47
C GLU A 284 -7.06 3.09 3.47
N ASN A 285 -6.58 1.84 3.49
CA ASN A 285 -7.20 0.77 2.71
C ASN A 285 -8.43 0.32 3.50
N ARG A 286 -9.58 0.92 3.18
CA ARG A 286 -10.80 0.84 4.00
C ARG A 286 -12.04 0.56 3.16
N VAL A 287 -12.96 -0.18 3.77
CA VAL A 287 -14.37 -0.30 3.38
C VAL A 287 -15.26 0.05 4.57
N SER A 288 -16.58 0.19 4.36
CA SER A 288 -17.50 0.39 5.49
C SER A 288 -17.44 -0.81 6.45
N PRO A 289 -17.62 -0.61 7.77
CA PRO A 289 -17.64 -1.71 8.75
C PRO A 289 -18.63 -2.82 8.39
N ASP A 290 -19.81 -2.46 7.88
CA ASP A 290 -20.82 -3.44 7.44
C ASP A 290 -20.32 -4.28 6.25
N THR A 291 -19.65 -3.63 5.27
CA THR A 291 -19.06 -4.34 4.13
C THR A 291 -17.95 -5.28 4.59
N PHE A 292 -17.11 -4.82 5.53
CA PHE A 292 -16.06 -5.64 6.11
C PHE A 292 -16.63 -6.89 6.77
N VAL A 293 -17.60 -6.73 7.67
CA VAL A 293 -18.24 -7.85 8.39
C VAL A 293 -18.91 -8.83 7.42
N LYS A 294 -19.67 -8.32 6.43
CA LYS A 294 -20.28 -9.15 5.38
C LYS A 294 -19.24 -10.00 4.65
N MET A 295 -18.12 -9.40 4.25
CA MET A 295 -17.08 -10.10 3.48
C MET A 295 -16.31 -11.11 4.31
N VAL A 296 -16.08 -10.84 5.59
CA VAL A 296 -15.51 -11.84 6.52
C VAL A 296 -16.42 -13.08 6.57
N ASP A 297 -17.74 -12.86 6.72
CA ASP A 297 -18.73 -13.94 6.80
C ASP A 297 -18.82 -14.74 5.50
N GLU A 298 -18.86 -14.08 4.34
CA GLU A 298 -19.02 -14.72 3.03
C GLU A 298 -17.74 -15.42 2.53
N SER A 299 -16.56 -14.92 2.87
CA SER A 299 -15.28 -15.43 2.37
C SER A 299 -14.56 -16.40 3.32
N ASN A 300 -15.17 -16.71 4.48
CA ASN A 300 -14.48 -17.37 5.59
C ASN A 300 -13.14 -16.68 5.93
N GLY A 301 -13.12 -15.35 5.86
CA GLY A 301 -11.94 -14.53 6.18
C GLY A 301 -10.73 -14.65 5.24
N VAL A 302 -10.85 -15.34 4.10
CA VAL A 302 -9.73 -15.50 3.15
C VAL A 302 -9.57 -14.27 2.25
N LEU A 303 -10.68 -13.69 1.80
CA LEU A 303 -10.72 -12.66 0.78
C LEU A 303 -11.49 -11.44 1.32
N VAL A 304 -10.84 -10.71 2.24
CA VAL A 304 -11.49 -9.64 3.01
C VAL A 304 -10.84 -8.30 2.68
N PRO A 305 -11.58 -7.32 2.15
CA PRO A 305 -11.05 -5.98 1.89
C PRO A 305 -10.82 -5.22 3.19
N GLY A 306 -10.00 -4.17 3.14
CA GLY A 306 -9.77 -3.28 4.27
C GLY A 306 -8.61 -3.70 5.19
N ILE A 307 -7.80 -4.67 4.78
CA ILE A 307 -6.63 -5.13 5.54
C ILE A 307 -5.38 -4.41 5.03
N GLY A 308 -4.57 -3.88 5.93
CA GLY A 308 -3.28 -3.28 5.61
C GLY A 308 -2.27 -4.32 5.10
N VAL A 309 -2.00 -5.37 5.88
CA VAL A 309 -1.13 -6.48 5.48
C VAL A 309 -1.81 -7.81 5.79
N GLN A 310 -1.93 -8.67 4.79
CA GLN A 310 -2.54 -9.98 4.89
C GLN A 310 -1.53 -11.07 4.46
N VAL A 311 -1.15 -11.96 5.38
CA VAL A 311 -0.23 -13.08 5.13
C VAL A 311 -1.00 -14.39 5.28
N VAL A 312 -1.18 -15.14 4.21
CA VAL A 312 -2.09 -16.30 4.20
C VAL A 312 -1.52 -17.47 3.41
N VAL A 313 -2.09 -18.66 3.61
CA VAL A 313 -1.92 -19.84 2.76
C VAL A 313 -0.44 -20.19 2.49
N SER A 314 0.25 -20.63 3.52
CA SER A 314 1.64 -21.10 3.52
C SER A 314 2.68 -20.04 3.10
N ALA A 315 2.33 -18.76 3.25
CA ALA A 315 3.23 -17.64 3.02
C ALA A 315 4.27 -17.47 4.15
N GLN A 316 5.40 -16.86 3.79
CA GLN A 316 6.46 -16.46 4.71
C GLN A 316 6.73 -14.96 4.60
N ALA A 317 6.73 -14.23 5.71
CA ALA A 317 6.92 -12.77 5.69
C ALA A 317 7.90 -12.28 6.76
N VAL A 318 8.84 -11.43 6.37
CA VAL A 318 9.67 -10.65 7.31
C VAL A 318 9.20 -9.20 7.24
N VAL A 319 8.65 -8.68 8.33
CA VAL A 319 7.91 -7.39 8.33
C VAL A 319 8.52 -6.44 9.35
N TYR A 320 9.15 -5.36 8.90
CA TYR A 320 9.77 -4.39 9.79
C TYR A 320 9.80 -2.94 9.31
N ASN A 321 9.90 -1.98 10.22
CA ASN A 321 9.93 -0.54 9.90
C ASN A 321 8.71 -0.05 9.10
N ASN A 322 7.57 -0.74 9.12
CA ASN A 322 6.39 -0.30 8.38
C ASN A 322 5.46 0.54 9.26
N ILE A 323 4.83 1.56 8.67
CA ILE A 323 3.65 2.21 9.22
C ILE A 323 2.43 1.52 8.58
N ILE A 324 1.62 0.87 9.38
CA ILE A 324 0.37 0.23 8.96
C ILE A 324 -0.74 0.89 9.75
N ALA A 325 -1.31 1.95 9.22
CA ALA A 325 -2.23 2.79 9.97
C ALA A 325 -3.54 3.00 9.25
N PHE A 326 -4.61 3.28 9.99
CA PHE A 326 -5.85 3.74 9.37
C PHE A 326 -6.45 2.77 8.34
N ASN A 327 -6.32 1.46 8.50
CA ASN A 327 -7.06 0.47 7.68
C ASN A 327 -8.30 -0.02 8.46
N ASN A 328 -9.12 -0.92 7.93
CA ASN A 328 -10.11 -1.60 8.79
C ASN A 328 -9.37 -2.48 9.81
N VAL A 329 -8.45 -3.31 9.33
CA VAL A 329 -7.54 -4.14 10.15
C VAL A 329 -6.10 -3.89 9.69
N GLY A 330 -5.18 -3.76 10.65
CA GLY A 330 -3.78 -3.45 10.35
C GLY A 330 -3.03 -4.63 9.73
N PHE A 331 -2.81 -5.68 10.52
CA PHE A 331 -2.09 -6.88 10.11
C PHE A 331 -2.94 -8.11 10.39
N MET A 332 -2.97 -9.06 9.45
CA MET A 332 -3.71 -10.31 9.58
C MET A 332 -2.88 -11.48 9.04
N ALA A 333 -2.79 -12.55 9.81
CA ALA A 333 -2.18 -13.81 9.38
C ALA A 333 -3.10 -15.00 9.70
N LEU A 334 -3.21 -15.96 8.77
CA LEU A 334 -4.02 -17.19 8.93
C LEU A 334 -3.15 -18.43 9.22
N SER A 335 -3.75 -19.55 9.67
CA SER A 335 -3.02 -20.80 9.96
C SER A 335 -2.20 -21.26 8.79
N ASP A 336 -0.99 -21.76 9.09
CA ASP A 336 0.02 -22.32 8.17
C ASP A 336 1.07 -21.32 7.66
N THR A 337 0.98 -20.06 8.09
CA THR A 337 1.93 -19.01 7.71
C THR A 337 3.04 -18.81 8.74
N ARG A 338 4.21 -18.36 8.26
CA ARG A 338 5.36 -18.01 9.10
C ARG A 338 5.69 -16.55 8.92
N PHE A 339 5.88 -15.81 10.01
CA PHE A 339 6.29 -14.42 9.88
C PHE A 339 7.11 -13.92 11.07
N THR A 340 7.88 -12.86 10.81
CA THR A 340 8.47 -12.01 11.84
C THR A 340 7.89 -10.61 11.72
N LEU A 341 7.64 -9.97 12.87
CA LEU A 341 7.07 -8.63 12.96
C LEU A 341 7.85 -7.85 14.00
N GLU A 342 8.64 -6.86 13.58
CA GLU A 342 9.48 -6.05 14.48
C GLU A 342 9.59 -4.60 14.00
N TYR A 343 9.68 -3.62 14.89
CA TYR A 343 9.88 -2.21 14.49
C TYR A 343 8.77 -1.64 13.60
N ASN A 344 7.55 -2.16 13.70
CA ASN A 344 6.41 -1.62 12.95
C ASN A 344 5.55 -0.73 13.83
N ASP A 345 4.90 0.26 13.24
CA ASP A 345 3.81 0.98 13.87
C ASP A 345 2.47 0.51 13.30
N VAL A 346 1.57 0.03 14.17
CA VAL A 346 0.22 -0.41 13.79
C VAL A 346 -0.79 0.42 14.56
N TYR A 347 -1.33 1.45 13.92
CA TYR A 347 -2.08 2.52 14.61
C TYR A 347 -3.44 2.86 13.97
N GLY A 348 -4.42 3.26 14.79
CA GLY A 348 -5.63 3.93 14.30
C GLY A 348 -6.52 3.10 13.36
N GLN A 349 -6.56 1.77 13.52
CA GLN A 349 -7.42 0.91 12.70
C GLN A 349 -8.90 1.16 13.05
N GLN A 350 -9.78 1.11 12.04
CA GLN A 350 -11.22 1.36 12.22
C GLN A 350 -11.92 0.23 12.98
N ILE A 351 -11.48 -1.01 12.76
CA ILE A 351 -11.94 -2.18 13.50
C ILE A 351 -10.77 -2.64 14.36
N GLN A 352 -10.85 -2.30 15.66
CA GLN A 352 -9.86 -2.78 16.60
C GLN A 352 -10.10 -4.25 16.89
N THR A 353 -9.05 -5.06 16.80
CA THR A 353 -9.09 -6.49 17.16
C THR A 353 -9.50 -6.72 18.62
N LYS A 354 -9.41 -5.68 19.48
CA LYS A 354 -9.85 -5.65 20.89
C LYS A 354 -11.36 -5.59 21.07
N THR A 355 -12.06 -4.80 20.26
CA THR A 355 -13.51 -4.55 20.40
C THR A 355 -14.34 -5.45 19.50
N TRP A 356 -13.74 -5.93 18.41
CA TRP A 356 -14.32 -6.95 17.57
C TRP A 356 -14.11 -8.33 18.21
N SER A 357 -15.13 -8.79 18.93
CA SER A 357 -15.14 -10.19 19.36
C SER A 357 -15.59 -11.07 18.18
N PRO A 358 -14.85 -12.15 17.86
CA PRO A 358 -15.40 -13.27 17.12
C PRO A 358 -16.60 -13.88 17.85
N ARG A 359 -16.95 -13.46 19.07
CA ARG A 359 -18.07 -14.01 19.83
C ARG A 359 -19.40 -13.84 19.11
N ALA A 360 -19.66 -12.74 18.40
CA ALA A 360 -20.86 -12.61 17.57
C ALA A 360 -20.85 -13.53 16.33
N PHE A 361 -19.65 -13.80 15.80
CA PHE A 361 -19.39 -14.77 14.71
C PHE A 361 -19.50 -16.23 15.20
N VAL A 362 -19.02 -16.52 16.41
CA VAL A 362 -19.11 -17.79 17.15
C VAL A 362 -20.53 -18.07 17.63
N GLU A 363 -21.26 -17.06 18.09
CA GLU A 363 -22.65 -17.17 18.56
C GLU A 363 -23.64 -17.37 17.39
N ARG A 364 -23.32 -16.89 16.17
CA ARG A 364 -24.06 -17.24 14.94
C ARG A 364 -23.73 -18.65 14.43
N GLN A 365 -22.47 -19.08 14.54
CA GLN A 365 -22.01 -20.44 14.22
C GLN A 365 -22.66 -21.53 15.08
N LEU A 366 -22.89 -21.23 16.36
CA LEU A 366 -23.64 -22.10 17.28
C LEU A 366 -25.11 -22.30 16.88
N ARG A 367 -25.64 -21.54 15.89
CA ARG A 367 -26.95 -21.76 15.27
C ARG A 367 -26.93 -22.61 14.00
N GLY A 368 -25.81 -23.30 13.70
CA GLY A 368 -25.86 -24.54 12.91
C GLY A 368 -25.18 -24.57 11.54
N ALA A 369 -24.33 -23.62 11.18
CA ALA A 369 -23.34 -23.81 10.11
C ALA A 369 -21.95 -23.81 10.75
N ARG A 370 -21.13 -24.86 10.54
CA ARG A 370 -19.74 -24.91 11.00
C ARG A 370 -18.84 -24.16 9.99
N SER A 371 -18.01 -23.24 10.45
CA SER A 371 -16.91 -22.60 9.75
C SER A 371 -15.65 -22.92 10.55
N ASP A 372 -14.70 -23.58 9.91
CA ASP A 372 -13.39 -23.92 10.46
C ASP A 372 -12.45 -22.69 10.54
N PHE A 373 -12.97 -21.47 10.35
CA PHE A 373 -12.19 -20.23 10.36
C PHE A 373 -11.36 -20.05 11.63
N LEU A 374 -11.94 -20.34 12.80
CA LEU A 374 -11.26 -20.14 14.09
C LEU A 374 -10.33 -21.29 14.49
N SER A 375 -10.60 -22.51 14.04
CA SER A 375 -9.66 -23.64 14.18
C SER A 375 -8.48 -23.53 13.21
N GLY A 376 -8.66 -22.75 12.15
CA GLY A 376 -7.71 -22.37 11.12
C GLY A 376 -6.99 -21.04 11.37
N ILE A 377 -6.89 -20.53 12.60
CA ILE A 377 -5.87 -19.52 12.96
C ILE A 377 -4.81 -20.20 13.85
N ARG A 378 -3.57 -20.28 13.36
CA ARG A 378 -2.39 -20.84 14.05
C ARG A 378 -1.23 -19.98 13.60
N MET A 379 -0.84 -19.03 14.43
CA MET A 379 0.35 -18.23 14.17
C MET A 379 1.56 -18.95 14.75
N GLU A 380 2.58 -19.19 13.91
CA GLU A 380 3.87 -19.73 14.31
C GLU A 380 4.84 -18.55 14.52
N PHE A 381 5.08 -18.16 15.78
CA PHE A 381 6.06 -17.12 16.11
C PHE A 381 7.45 -17.74 16.25
N THR A 382 8.43 -17.17 15.54
CA THR A 382 9.85 -17.42 15.83
C THR A 382 10.41 -16.19 16.52
N MET A 383 10.58 -16.23 17.85
CA MET A 383 11.34 -15.21 18.58
C MET A 383 12.84 -15.53 18.46
N PRO A 384 13.69 -14.65 17.91
CA PRO A 384 15.12 -14.72 18.18
C PRO A 384 15.35 -14.40 19.67
N PRO A 385 16.29 -15.07 20.36
CA PRO A 385 16.55 -14.79 21.76
C PRO A 385 17.04 -13.35 21.90
N LEU A 386 16.26 -12.51 22.59
CA LEU A 386 16.60 -11.11 22.79
C LEU A 386 17.87 -10.95 23.63
N PHE A 387 18.20 -11.87 24.54
CA PHE A 387 19.51 -12.03 25.20
C PHE A 387 19.58 -13.40 25.93
N SER A 388 19.87 -14.53 25.27
CA SER A 388 20.37 -15.76 25.92
C SER A 388 20.74 -16.85 24.90
N SER A 389 21.59 -17.80 25.31
CA SER A 389 22.01 -18.98 24.56
C SER A 389 20.97 -20.12 24.53
N GLU A 390 19.66 -19.81 24.57
CA GLU A 390 18.60 -20.83 24.51
C GLU A 390 17.95 -20.91 23.11
N PRO A 391 17.50 -22.11 22.69
CA PRO A 391 16.91 -22.32 21.37
C PRO A 391 15.62 -21.51 21.16
N THR A 392 15.42 -21.06 19.92
CA THR A 392 14.18 -20.43 19.42
C THR A 392 12.94 -21.21 19.89
N ARG A 393 12.03 -20.55 20.59
CA ARG A 393 10.80 -21.16 21.08
C ARG A 393 9.62 -20.81 20.18
N THR A 394 9.06 -21.83 19.53
CA THR A 394 7.83 -21.74 18.75
C THR A 394 6.63 -21.61 19.67
N VAL A 395 5.80 -20.57 19.48
CA VAL A 395 4.55 -20.36 20.23
C VAL A 395 3.37 -20.42 19.26
N TYR A 396 2.33 -21.20 19.60
CA TYR A 396 1.11 -21.38 18.82
C TYR A 396 -0.06 -20.65 19.50
N THR A 397 -0.65 -19.64 18.85
CA THR A 397 -1.88 -19.00 19.35
C THR A 397 -2.94 -18.89 18.26
N PRO A 398 -4.23 -19.12 18.59
CA PRO A 398 -5.36 -18.94 17.67
C PRO A 398 -5.79 -17.46 17.52
N PHE A 399 -5.23 -16.59 18.35
CA PHE A 399 -5.36 -15.15 18.31
C PHE A 399 -4.01 -14.56 18.71
N LEU A 400 -3.44 -13.74 17.84
CA LEU A 400 -2.40 -12.80 18.24
C LEU A 400 -2.94 -11.44 17.84
N GLU A 401 -3.65 -10.88 18.79
CA GLU A 401 -3.80 -9.45 18.89
C GLU A 401 -2.44 -8.78 18.69
N PHE A 402 -2.36 -7.75 17.84
CA PHE A 402 -1.17 -6.92 17.81
C PHE A 402 -1.02 -6.31 19.21
N GLN A 403 -0.06 -6.83 19.97
CA GLN A 403 0.29 -6.28 21.27
C GLN A 403 1.52 -5.41 21.08
N PRO A 404 1.42 -4.11 21.39
CA PRO A 404 2.58 -3.25 21.41
C PRO A 404 3.70 -3.90 22.21
N SER A 405 4.91 -3.83 21.68
CA SER A 405 6.11 -4.36 22.32
C SER A 405 7.18 -3.28 22.37
N ALA A 406 8.36 -3.61 22.91
CA ALA A 406 9.51 -2.69 22.87
C ALA A 406 9.88 -2.27 21.44
N THR A 407 9.58 -3.09 20.43
CA THR A 407 9.91 -2.84 19.03
C THR A 407 8.68 -2.53 18.19
N ASN A 408 7.51 -3.11 18.46
CA ASN A 408 6.29 -2.81 17.71
C ASN A 408 5.43 -1.77 18.42
N LEU A 409 5.13 -0.67 17.74
CA LEU A 409 4.49 0.51 18.28
C LEU A 409 3.02 0.61 17.85
N SER A 410 2.25 1.37 18.62
CA SER A 410 0.89 1.79 18.26
C SER A 410 0.72 3.22 18.74
N VAL A 411 1.27 4.16 17.97
CA VAL A 411 1.26 5.59 18.26
C VAL A 411 0.87 6.36 17.01
N ASP A 412 0.30 7.56 17.19
CA ASP A 412 -0.01 8.41 16.04
C ASP A 412 1.25 8.64 15.19
N PRO A 413 1.23 8.29 13.89
CA PRO A 413 2.38 8.53 13.02
C PRO A 413 2.78 10.00 12.97
N LEU A 414 1.86 10.95 13.18
CA LEU A 414 2.12 12.38 13.03
C LEU A 414 2.75 12.68 11.66
N PHE A 415 2.01 12.37 10.59
CA PHE A 415 2.40 12.75 9.23
C PHE A 415 2.44 14.28 9.09
N ALA A 416 3.36 14.76 8.24
CA ALA A 416 3.64 16.17 8.06
C ALA A 416 2.45 16.95 7.49
N ASP A 417 1.85 16.47 6.39
CA ASP A 417 0.66 17.07 5.80
C ASP A 417 -0.11 16.07 4.94
N VAL A 418 -0.98 15.30 5.59
CA VAL A 418 -1.82 14.28 4.94
C VAL A 418 -2.71 14.85 3.83
N LEU A 419 -3.12 16.12 3.94
CA LEU A 419 -4.08 16.73 3.02
C LEU A 419 -3.44 17.17 1.71
N SER A 420 -2.19 17.64 1.75
CA SER A 420 -1.41 17.85 0.53
C SER A 420 -0.79 16.57 -0.03
N GLY A 421 -1.00 15.42 0.64
CA GLY A 421 -0.47 14.12 0.25
C GLY A 421 0.98 13.88 0.72
N ASP A 422 1.47 14.68 1.67
CA ASP A 422 2.78 14.51 2.29
C ASP A 422 2.70 13.54 3.48
N TYR A 423 2.96 12.27 3.19
CA TYR A 423 2.99 11.18 4.15
C TYR A 423 4.37 10.97 4.80
N ARG A 424 5.27 11.96 4.70
CA ARG A 424 6.48 11.97 5.54
C ARG A 424 6.08 12.12 7.00
N LEU A 425 6.88 11.54 7.89
CA LEU A 425 6.77 11.82 9.31
C LEU A 425 7.14 13.28 9.57
N ALA A 426 6.37 13.97 10.42
CA ALA A 426 6.78 15.25 10.98
C ALA A 426 8.11 15.08 11.75
N ALA A 427 8.89 16.15 11.86
CA ALA A 427 10.21 16.11 12.47
C ALA A 427 10.17 15.66 13.95
N ASP A 428 9.07 15.95 14.65
CA ASP A 428 8.79 15.60 16.03
C ASP A 428 7.97 14.31 16.19
N SER A 429 7.74 13.57 15.10
CA SER A 429 7.04 12.29 15.17
C SER A 429 7.78 11.32 16.08
N PRO A 430 7.06 10.59 16.97
CA PRO A 430 7.67 9.57 17.82
C PRO A 430 8.27 8.42 16.99
N LEU A 431 7.90 8.28 15.71
CA LEU A 431 8.38 7.24 14.81
C LEU A 431 9.67 7.61 14.07
N ALA A 432 10.08 8.88 14.10
CA ALA A 432 11.21 9.40 13.33
C ALA A 432 12.56 8.77 13.71
N THR A 433 12.67 8.15 14.89
CA THR A 433 13.91 7.54 15.40
C THR A 433 13.69 6.13 15.97
N LYS A 434 12.60 5.46 15.61
CA LYS A 434 12.19 4.17 16.19
C LYS A 434 12.33 2.99 15.23
N GLY A 435 12.87 3.21 14.05
CA GLY A 435 13.20 2.15 13.12
C GLY A 435 14.32 1.28 13.66
N ARG A 436 14.34 0.03 13.19
CA ARG A 436 15.43 -0.92 13.41
C ARG A 436 16.78 -0.26 13.10
N GLY A 437 17.74 -0.38 14.01
CA GLY A 437 19.06 0.25 13.88
C GLY A 437 19.08 1.75 14.20
N GLY A 438 18.04 2.31 14.82
CA GLY A 438 17.95 3.73 15.17
C GLY A 438 17.47 4.65 14.04
N GLY A 439 16.99 4.08 12.93
CA GLY A 439 16.41 4.81 11.81
C GLY A 439 14.96 5.26 12.06
N TYR A 440 14.23 5.56 10.99
CA TYR A 440 12.80 5.88 11.04
C TYR A 440 11.95 4.69 10.56
N ILE A 441 10.65 4.77 10.82
CA ILE A 441 9.63 3.82 10.34
C ILE A 441 8.85 4.50 9.19
N GLY A 442 8.48 3.75 8.15
CA GLY A 442 7.64 4.22 7.05
C GLY A 442 8.35 4.42 5.71
N ALA A 443 7.56 4.79 4.69
CA ALA A 443 8.00 4.88 3.30
C ALA A 443 9.00 6.01 3.01
N PHE A 444 8.87 7.12 3.74
CA PHE A 444 9.55 8.36 3.41
C PHE A 444 10.43 8.83 4.58
N PRO A 445 11.60 9.41 4.29
CA PRO A 445 12.39 10.08 5.32
C PRO A 445 11.57 11.16 6.05
N PRO A 446 11.71 11.31 7.39
CA PRO A 446 11.06 12.38 8.13
C PRO A 446 11.42 13.75 7.59
N VAL A 447 10.51 14.71 7.76
CA VAL A 447 10.76 16.11 7.37
C VAL A 447 12.03 16.62 8.07
N GLY A 448 12.93 17.24 7.29
CA GLY A 448 14.20 17.78 7.80
C GLY A 448 15.33 16.77 7.93
N SER A 449 15.10 15.46 7.70
CA SER A 449 16.18 14.48 7.64
C SER A 449 16.97 14.60 6.32
N ARG A 450 18.31 14.54 6.38
CA ARG A 450 19.16 14.41 5.19
C ARG A 450 19.10 12.96 4.71
N GLU A 451 18.77 12.75 3.44
CA GLU A 451 18.81 11.44 2.80
C GLU A 451 20.27 10.97 2.73
N THR A 452 20.71 10.14 3.68
CA THR A 452 21.98 9.41 3.50
C THR A 452 21.70 8.31 2.49
N ALA A 453 22.18 8.50 1.26
CA ALA A 453 22.16 7.48 0.22
C ALA A 453 22.77 6.18 0.78
N VAL A 454 21.94 5.16 0.98
CA VAL A 454 22.42 3.84 1.39
C VAL A 454 23.10 3.22 0.18
N ALA A 455 24.43 3.17 0.23
CA ALA A 455 25.24 2.43 -0.72
C ALA A 455 24.88 0.94 -0.68
N VAL A 456 24.68 0.37 -1.86
CA VAL A 456 24.56 -1.07 -2.09
C VAL A 456 25.93 -1.71 -1.86
N ALA A 457 26.08 -2.51 -0.79
CA ALA A 457 27.09 -3.56 -0.63
C ALA A 457 26.57 -4.47 0.49
N GLY A 458 26.42 -5.79 0.30
CA GLY A 458 27.54 -6.73 0.27
C GLY A 458 27.63 -7.41 1.64
N SER A 459 27.60 -8.74 1.67
CA SER A 459 27.42 -9.61 2.83
C SER A 459 28.51 -9.58 3.91
N ASP A 460 28.15 -10.17 5.06
CA ASP A 460 28.99 -10.80 6.10
C ASP A 460 29.69 -9.93 7.17
N ALA A 461 29.17 -9.97 8.40
CA ALA A 461 29.87 -10.45 9.61
C ALA A 461 29.02 -10.22 10.88
N GLY A 462 28.95 -11.24 11.75
CA GLY A 462 28.20 -11.24 13.01
C GLY A 462 28.81 -10.42 14.16
N PRO A 463 28.11 -10.32 15.30
CA PRO A 463 28.32 -9.28 16.30
C PRO A 463 29.35 -9.67 17.36
N THR A 464 30.06 -8.69 17.91
CA THR A 464 30.72 -8.79 19.21
C THR A 464 30.15 -7.73 20.14
N ALA A 465 29.57 -8.20 21.24
CA ALA A 465 29.11 -7.40 22.36
C ALA A 465 30.27 -7.07 23.28
N THR A 466 30.19 -5.94 23.98
CA THR A 466 30.82 -5.81 25.30
C THR A 466 29.95 -4.93 26.17
N ALA A 467 29.37 -5.55 27.19
CA ALA A 467 28.66 -4.92 28.28
C ALA A 467 29.66 -4.38 29.31
N ALA A 468 29.34 -3.25 29.94
CA ALA A 468 29.90 -2.84 31.21
C ALA A 468 28.74 -2.66 32.20
N GLN A 469 28.76 -3.47 33.25
CA GLN A 469 27.83 -3.45 34.37
C GLN A 469 28.25 -2.45 35.46
N SER A 470 27.27 -2.13 36.31
CA SER A 470 27.33 -2.07 37.77
C SER A 470 27.31 -0.69 38.44
N GLY A 471 26.46 -0.62 39.47
CA GLY A 471 26.34 0.50 40.41
C GLY A 471 25.03 0.49 41.20
N GLN A 472 24.81 -0.54 42.04
CA GLN A 472 23.77 -0.54 43.09
C GLN A 472 24.08 0.53 44.16
N THR A 473 23.04 1.06 44.82
CA THR A 473 22.84 0.96 46.30
C THR A 473 21.44 1.49 46.66
N GLY A 474 20.72 0.76 47.50
CA GLY A 474 19.40 1.14 48.02
C GLY A 474 19.43 1.84 49.38
N GLY A 475 18.26 2.29 49.81
CA GLY A 475 17.97 2.76 51.18
C GLY A 475 16.48 3.14 51.33
N PRO A 476 15.75 2.67 52.36
CA PRO A 476 14.29 2.77 52.42
C PRO A 476 13.78 3.95 53.25
N GLY A 477 12.56 4.40 52.92
CA GLY A 477 11.63 5.03 53.88
C GLY A 477 11.43 6.54 53.75
N ARG A 478 10.27 6.94 53.21
CA ARG A 478 9.39 7.94 53.82
C ARG A 478 8.02 7.94 53.14
N THR A 479 7.00 7.70 53.95
CA THR A 479 5.59 7.91 53.66
C THR A 479 5.32 9.42 53.69
N ASP A 480 5.20 10.03 52.51
CA ASP A 480 4.55 11.33 52.37
C ASP A 480 3.25 11.10 51.59
N THR A 481 2.15 11.46 52.23
CA THR A 481 0.82 11.58 51.64
C THR A 481 0.88 12.65 50.55
N ALA A 482 1.07 12.22 49.30
CA ALA A 482 0.98 13.09 48.14
C ALA A 482 -0.48 13.52 47.96
N GLU A 483 -0.70 14.82 47.80
CA GLU A 483 -1.91 15.36 47.19
C GLU A 483 -2.27 14.58 45.92
N PRO A 484 -3.56 14.35 45.61
CA PRO A 484 -3.94 13.60 44.42
C PRO A 484 -3.38 14.33 43.20
N LYS A 485 -2.53 13.63 42.43
CA LYS A 485 -2.03 14.14 41.16
C LYS A 485 -3.22 14.39 40.23
N PRO A 486 -3.21 15.45 39.40
CA PRO A 486 -4.22 15.65 38.37
C PRO A 486 -4.26 14.40 37.47
N GLY A 487 -5.43 13.80 37.34
CA GLY A 487 -5.58 12.48 36.74
C GLY A 487 -6.93 12.29 36.05
N ALA A 488 -7.13 11.14 35.44
CA ALA A 488 -8.44 10.74 34.93
C ALA A 488 -9.04 9.70 35.85
N VAL A 489 -10.34 9.77 36.10
CA VAL A 489 -11.04 8.84 36.98
C VAL A 489 -12.20 8.21 36.25
N VAL A 490 -12.29 6.89 36.30
CA VAL A 490 -13.51 6.16 35.91
C VAL A 490 -14.27 5.78 37.17
N ARG A 491 -15.50 6.29 37.31
CA ARG A 491 -16.41 5.94 38.40
C ARG A 491 -17.78 5.61 37.84
N GLY A 492 -18.27 4.39 38.11
CA GLY A 492 -19.57 3.92 37.61
C GLY A 492 -19.68 3.90 36.09
N GLY A 493 -18.58 3.65 35.37
CA GLY A 493 -18.55 3.64 33.90
C GLY A 493 -18.48 5.01 33.23
N VAL A 494 -18.28 6.10 33.98
CA VAL A 494 -18.10 7.45 33.43
C VAL A 494 -16.66 7.89 33.61
N LEU A 495 -15.98 8.26 32.52
CA LEU A 495 -14.65 8.85 32.50
C LEU A 495 -14.74 10.34 32.75
N ARG A 496 -14.09 10.81 33.81
CA ARG A 496 -13.85 12.21 34.11
C ARG A 496 -12.37 12.52 33.93
N VAL A 497 -12.08 13.59 33.20
CA VAL A 497 -10.73 14.11 33.03
C VAL A 497 -10.59 15.36 33.88
N ASP A 498 -9.50 15.49 34.62
CA ASP A 498 -9.21 16.69 35.39
C ASP A 498 -9.14 17.93 34.47
N PRO A 499 -9.90 19.00 34.76
CA PRO A 499 -9.85 20.24 34.01
C PRO A 499 -8.44 20.85 33.89
N GLU A 500 -7.55 20.68 34.89
CA GLU A 500 -6.18 21.19 34.81
C GLU A 500 -5.39 20.56 33.67
N LEU A 501 -5.66 19.29 33.34
CA LEU A 501 -5.04 18.61 32.20
C LEU A 501 -5.56 19.14 30.87
N LEU A 502 -6.84 19.51 30.81
CA LEU A 502 -7.43 20.11 29.63
C LEU A 502 -6.88 21.53 29.40
N ASP A 503 -6.67 22.30 30.46
CA ASP A 503 -6.01 23.61 30.40
C ASP A 503 -4.59 23.50 29.85
N GLN A 504 -3.79 22.53 30.33
CA GLN A 504 -2.45 22.27 29.80
C GLN A 504 -2.46 21.90 28.32
N LEU A 505 -3.39 21.03 27.92
CA LEU A 505 -3.53 20.58 26.54
C LEU A 505 -3.88 21.74 25.60
N VAL A 506 -4.82 22.59 25.98
CA VAL A 506 -5.27 23.72 25.16
C VAL A 506 -4.25 24.84 25.12
N ALA A 507 -3.57 25.13 26.24
CA ALA A 507 -2.49 26.12 26.28
C ALA A 507 -1.33 25.72 25.34
N GLU A 508 -0.96 24.44 25.34
CA GLU A 508 0.08 23.92 24.44
C GLU A 508 -0.36 23.97 22.98
N LEU A 509 -1.62 23.64 22.68
CA LEU A 509 -2.18 23.76 21.33
C LEU A 509 -2.16 25.21 20.83
N HIS A 510 -2.60 26.16 21.66
CA HIS A 510 -2.62 27.56 21.30
C HIS A 510 -1.21 28.06 21.00
N LYS A 511 -0.26 27.80 21.91
CA LYS A 511 1.14 28.20 21.74
C LYS A 511 1.76 27.63 20.46
N ARG A 512 1.45 26.38 20.10
CA ARG A 512 1.95 25.73 18.89
C ARG A 512 1.31 26.26 17.61
N ALA A 513 0.07 26.73 17.68
CA ALA A 513 -0.66 27.24 16.53
C ALA A 513 -0.18 28.65 16.11
N GLU A 514 0.54 29.37 16.97
CA GLU A 514 1.16 30.67 16.67
C GLU A 514 2.44 30.53 15.81
N ASP A 515 2.35 29.84 14.67
CA ASP A 515 3.48 29.63 13.74
C ASP A 515 3.78 30.85 12.86
N SER A 516 2.82 31.77 12.74
CA SER A 516 2.92 33.01 11.98
C SER A 516 2.03 34.11 12.59
N GLN A 517 2.39 35.38 12.34
CA GLN A 517 1.57 36.52 12.78
C GLN A 517 0.15 36.47 12.19
N GLN A 518 0.01 35.95 10.97
CA GLN A 518 -1.30 35.79 10.32
C GLN A 518 -2.18 34.76 11.05
N THR A 519 -1.61 33.64 11.48
CA THR A 519 -2.33 32.61 12.24
C THR A 519 -2.76 33.14 13.61
N LYS A 520 -1.88 33.91 14.26
CA LYS A 520 -2.16 34.56 15.55
C LYS A 520 -3.35 35.53 15.46
N ASP A 521 -3.33 36.45 14.49
CA ASP A 521 -4.43 37.41 14.27
C ASP A 521 -5.76 36.70 13.93
N ALA A 522 -5.70 35.54 13.26
CA ALA A 522 -6.87 34.74 12.93
C ALA A 522 -7.45 34.03 14.16
N LEU A 523 -6.61 33.47 15.03
CA LEU A 523 -7.02 32.82 16.29
C LEU A 523 -7.63 33.80 17.28
N GLU A 524 -7.12 35.04 17.35
CA GLU A 524 -7.67 36.08 18.23
C GLU A 524 -9.09 36.52 17.84
N ARG A 525 -9.44 36.40 16.55
CA ARG A 525 -10.73 36.88 15.99
C ARG A 525 -11.72 35.77 15.66
N GLY A 526 -11.28 34.52 15.61
CA GLY A 526 -12.06 33.39 15.16
C GLY A 526 -12.58 32.52 16.30
N PHE A 527 -13.79 31.99 16.15
CA PHE A 527 -14.37 31.07 17.11
C PHE A 527 -13.88 29.63 16.88
N VAL A 528 -13.63 28.91 17.98
CA VAL A 528 -13.21 27.50 18.01
C VAL A 528 -14.41 26.63 18.36
N GLY A 529 -14.88 25.82 17.42
CA GLY A 529 -15.90 24.80 17.68
C GLY A 529 -15.29 23.56 18.33
N VAL A 530 -15.77 23.17 19.51
CA VAL A 530 -15.33 21.93 20.18
C VAL A 530 -16.16 20.76 19.67
N ILE A 531 -15.50 19.80 19.04
CA ILE A 531 -16.16 18.57 18.58
C ILE A 531 -15.98 17.48 19.64
N PRO A 532 -17.00 16.65 19.92
CA PRO A 532 -16.85 15.56 20.87
C PRO A 532 -15.64 14.66 20.55
N PHE A 533 -14.85 14.36 21.57
CA PHE A 533 -13.66 13.53 21.41
C PHE A 533 -14.08 12.07 21.24
N GLU A 534 -13.38 11.37 20.36
CA GLU A 534 -13.62 9.94 20.15
C GLU A 534 -12.96 9.12 21.26
N LEU A 535 -13.71 8.21 21.89
CA LEU A 535 -13.17 7.23 22.81
C LEU A 535 -12.60 6.03 22.03
N VAL A 536 -11.30 5.80 22.16
CA VAL A 536 -10.55 4.81 21.38
C VAL A 536 -10.02 3.73 22.32
N GLY A 537 -10.53 2.50 22.21
CA GLY A 537 -10.02 1.38 23.00
C GLY A 537 -10.41 1.39 24.49
N ILE A 538 -11.43 2.16 24.89
CA ILE A 538 -12.02 2.15 26.25
C ILE A 538 -13.43 1.57 26.17
N ALA A 539 -13.60 0.31 26.57
CA ALA A 539 -14.89 -0.38 26.50
C ALA A 539 -15.77 -0.08 27.73
N ASN A 540 -17.08 0.05 27.51
CA ASN A 540 -18.10 0.26 28.56
C ASN A 540 -17.90 1.52 29.41
N VAL A 541 -17.29 2.56 28.82
CA VAL A 541 -17.06 3.84 29.47
C VAL A 541 -17.62 4.95 28.58
N THR A 542 -18.34 5.89 29.18
CA THR A 542 -18.78 7.12 28.52
C THR A 542 -17.98 8.32 29.04
N LEU A 543 -17.79 9.32 28.19
CA LEU A 543 -17.25 10.61 28.62
C LEU A 543 -18.26 11.32 29.52
N SER A 544 -17.75 12.02 30.53
CA SER A 544 -18.58 12.83 31.40
C SER A 544 -19.29 13.95 30.61
N THR A 545 -20.51 14.26 31.01
CA THR A 545 -21.35 15.24 30.30
C THR A 545 -20.79 16.67 30.36
N ASP A 546 -19.95 16.96 31.34
CA ASP A 546 -19.24 18.23 31.56
C ASP A 546 -17.94 18.34 30.75
N PHE A 547 -17.49 17.28 30.06
CA PHE A 547 -16.19 17.29 29.36
C PHE A 547 -16.06 18.40 28.31
N ILE A 548 -17.11 18.62 27.51
CA ILE A 548 -17.12 19.67 26.48
C ILE A 548 -17.16 21.06 27.10
N GLU A 549 -17.86 21.21 28.22
CA GLU A 549 -17.91 22.46 28.99
C GLU A 549 -16.52 22.78 29.58
N ASN A 550 -15.84 21.76 30.12
CA ASN A 550 -14.48 21.91 30.63
C ASN A 550 -13.49 22.28 29.51
N LEU A 551 -13.55 21.63 28.34
CA LEU A 551 -12.74 22.01 27.18
C LEU A 551 -13.02 23.44 26.69
N SER A 552 -14.30 23.85 26.69
CA SER A 552 -14.69 25.20 26.32
C SER A 552 -14.16 26.23 27.31
N THR A 553 -14.14 25.89 28.60
CA THR A 553 -13.51 26.70 29.66
C THR A 553 -12.00 26.77 29.47
N SER A 554 -11.34 25.66 29.12
CA SER A 554 -9.91 25.63 28.82
C SER A 554 -9.50 26.49 27.62
N LEU A 555 -10.36 26.57 26.59
CA LEU A 555 -10.19 27.52 25.48
C LEU A 555 -10.15 28.96 25.99
N ILE A 556 -11.12 29.35 26.83
CA ILE A 556 -11.18 30.69 27.42
C ILE A 556 -9.94 30.97 28.28
N ASN A 557 -9.57 30.04 29.16
CA ASN A 557 -8.39 30.16 30.02
C ASN A 557 -7.09 30.33 29.21
N SER A 558 -7.05 29.74 28.01
CA SER A 558 -5.91 29.85 27.10
C SER A 558 -5.97 31.07 26.17
N GLY A 559 -7.01 31.91 26.25
CA GLY A 559 -7.16 33.10 25.41
C GLY A 559 -7.79 32.85 24.02
N LEU A 560 -8.40 31.69 23.81
CA LEU A 560 -9.17 31.36 22.60
C LEU A 560 -10.67 31.55 22.84
N GLN A 561 -11.42 31.82 21.78
CA GLN A 561 -12.87 32.05 21.87
C GLN A 561 -13.65 30.79 21.48
N PRO A 562 -14.36 30.11 22.40
CA PRO A 562 -15.21 28.98 22.02
C PRO A 562 -16.41 29.46 21.17
N ALA A 563 -16.79 28.67 20.19
CA ALA A 563 -18.01 28.90 19.41
C ALA A 563 -19.27 28.62 20.24
N ASP A 564 -20.41 29.18 19.82
CA ASP A 564 -21.70 28.95 20.47
C ASP A 564 -22.07 27.46 20.48
N ALA A 565 -22.14 26.87 21.68
CA ALA A 565 -22.36 25.44 21.84
C ALA A 565 -23.71 24.97 21.29
N VAL A 566 -24.75 25.81 21.31
CA VAL A 566 -26.08 25.46 20.76
C VAL A 566 -26.01 25.35 19.25
N ARG A 567 -25.31 26.28 18.59
CA ARG A 567 -25.09 26.24 17.14
C ARG A 567 -24.21 25.07 16.72
N VAL A 568 -23.11 24.83 17.43
CA VAL A 568 -22.22 23.68 17.15
C VAL A 568 -23.00 22.37 17.30
N ASN A 569 -23.71 22.17 18.43
CA ASN A 569 -24.47 20.94 18.66
C ASN A 569 -25.61 20.75 17.64
N GLY A 570 -26.30 21.84 17.25
CA GLY A 570 -27.31 21.79 16.19
C GLY A 570 -26.72 21.36 14.84
N ALA A 571 -25.57 21.92 14.46
CA ALA A 571 -24.88 21.56 13.23
C ALA A 571 -24.37 20.11 13.25
N LEU A 572 -23.85 19.62 14.38
CA LEU A 572 -23.42 18.23 14.53
C LEU A 572 -24.59 17.26 14.40
N ALA A 573 -25.74 17.59 15.02
CA ALA A 573 -26.95 16.77 14.92
C ALA A 573 -27.49 16.70 13.48
N GLU A 574 -27.53 17.82 12.76
CA GLU A 574 -27.94 17.85 11.35
C GLU A 574 -27.02 17.04 10.44
N LEU A 575 -25.71 17.06 10.71
CA LEU A 575 -24.70 16.38 9.91
C LEU A 575 -24.45 14.93 10.35
N GLY A 576 -25.12 14.46 11.40
CA GLY A 576 -24.96 13.10 11.92
C GLY A 576 -23.58 12.83 12.55
N ILE A 577 -22.94 13.86 13.09
CA ILE A 577 -21.60 13.79 13.66
C ILE A 577 -21.70 13.55 15.17
N GLN A 578 -21.12 12.45 15.62
CA GLN A 578 -21.10 12.04 17.02
C GLN A 578 -19.73 12.24 17.67
N HIS A 579 -18.64 12.20 16.90
CA HIS A 579 -17.29 12.42 17.40
C HIS A 579 -16.32 12.92 16.30
N SER A 580 -15.15 13.36 16.75
CA SER A 580 -14.10 13.98 15.94
C SER A 580 -13.62 13.13 14.75
N GLY A 581 -13.64 11.80 14.86
CA GLY A 581 -13.24 10.87 13.79
C GLY A 581 -14.10 10.91 12.53
N GLN A 582 -15.27 11.54 12.58
CA GLN A 582 -16.17 11.69 11.43
C GLN A 582 -15.97 13.01 10.66
N VAL A 583 -15.10 13.90 11.14
CA VAL A 583 -14.91 15.23 10.54
C VAL A 583 -13.95 15.15 9.35
N SER A 584 -14.49 15.24 8.13
CA SER A 584 -13.73 15.46 6.89
C SER A 584 -13.54 16.95 6.58
N ARG A 585 -12.79 17.28 5.53
CA ARG A 585 -12.63 18.66 5.07
C ARG A 585 -13.97 19.28 4.63
N GLU A 586 -14.78 18.52 3.91
CA GLU A 586 -16.11 18.94 3.45
C GLU A 586 -17.02 19.21 4.64
N ILE A 587 -16.96 18.34 5.65
CA ILE A 587 -17.70 18.50 6.90
C ILE A 587 -17.21 19.73 7.67
N ALA A 588 -15.90 19.97 7.75
CA ALA A 588 -15.35 21.16 8.41
C ALA A 588 -15.82 22.47 7.74
N SER A 589 -15.89 22.48 6.40
CA SER A 589 -16.45 23.62 5.65
C SER A 589 -17.94 23.83 5.94
N GLN A 590 -18.72 22.75 6.05
CA GLN A 590 -20.15 22.84 6.40
C GLN A 590 -20.34 23.30 7.85
N LEU A 591 -19.49 22.86 8.78
CA LEU A 591 -19.50 23.30 10.17
C LEU A 591 -19.15 24.78 10.29
N LYS A 592 -18.20 25.29 9.49
CA LYS A 592 -17.93 26.73 9.40
C LYS A 592 -19.17 27.54 9.08
N GLU A 593 -19.90 27.14 8.05
CA GLU A 593 -21.10 27.85 7.59
C GLU A 593 -22.26 27.74 8.58
N LYS A 594 -22.45 26.57 9.20
CA LYS A 594 -23.59 26.29 10.07
C LYS A 594 -23.39 26.72 11.53
N ALA A 595 -22.16 26.70 12.02
CA ALA A 595 -21.83 26.95 13.43
C ALA A 595 -20.94 28.19 13.65
N ASP A 596 -20.57 28.91 12.59
CA ASP A 596 -19.74 30.13 12.65
C ASP A 596 -18.39 29.91 13.36
N CYS A 597 -17.79 28.74 13.14
CA CYS A 597 -16.49 28.39 13.69
C CYS A 597 -15.38 28.51 12.65
N ALA A 598 -14.44 29.42 12.89
CA ALA A 598 -13.23 29.56 12.07
C ALA A 598 -12.25 28.41 12.30
N PHE A 599 -12.30 27.79 13.49
CA PHE A 599 -11.47 26.66 13.85
C PHE A 599 -12.28 25.54 14.50
N LEU A 600 -11.76 24.32 14.44
CA LEU A 600 -12.31 23.17 15.16
C LEU A 600 -11.25 22.58 16.09
N LEU A 601 -11.65 22.29 17.33
CA LEU A 601 -10.90 21.47 18.25
C LEU A 601 -11.40 20.03 18.13
N LEU A 602 -10.55 19.18 17.57
CA LEU A 602 -10.81 17.76 17.36
C LEU A 602 -9.94 16.93 18.31
N GLY A 603 -10.38 15.74 18.71
CA GLY A 603 -9.53 14.89 19.52
C GLY A 603 -9.99 13.46 19.73
N THR A 604 -9.09 12.68 20.32
CA THR A 604 -9.31 11.29 20.71
C THR A 604 -8.82 11.07 22.14
N ILE A 605 -9.47 10.17 22.87
CA ILE A 605 -9.02 9.69 24.18
C ILE A 605 -8.83 8.19 24.09
N ALA A 606 -7.58 7.75 24.22
CA ALA A 606 -7.22 6.35 24.19
C ALA A 606 -6.91 5.83 25.60
N GLY A 607 -7.47 4.67 25.96
CA GLY A 607 -7.20 4.06 27.27
C GLY A 607 -6.10 3.01 27.22
N GLN A 608 -5.28 3.01 28.27
CA GLN A 608 -4.33 1.97 28.63
C GLN A 608 -4.66 1.44 30.04
N PRO A 609 -4.09 0.29 30.48
CA PRO A 609 -4.46 -0.33 31.76
C PRO A 609 -4.38 0.57 33.00
N SER A 610 -3.52 1.60 32.97
CA SER A 610 -3.30 2.53 34.09
C SER A 610 -3.15 4.00 33.67
N THR A 611 -3.37 4.32 32.39
CA THR A 611 -3.26 5.69 31.87
C THR A 611 -4.31 5.95 30.79
N ILE A 612 -4.62 7.23 30.56
CA ILE A 612 -5.29 7.68 29.34
C ILE A 612 -4.34 8.58 28.55
N VAL A 613 -4.48 8.55 27.22
CA VAL A 613 -3.80 9.46 26.30
C VAL A 613 -4.86 10.30 25.60
N ILE A 614 -4.78 11.61 25.76
CA ILE A 614 -5.64 12.58 25.09
C ILE A 614 -4.85 13.19 23.95
N ASN A 615 -5.31 13.00 22.72
CA ASN A 615 -4.77 13.68 21.55
C ASN A 615 -5.77 14.74 21.10
N ALA A 616 -5.31 15.95 20.86
CA ALA A 616 -6.14 17.03 20.34
C ALA A 616 -5.45 17.74 19.18
N ARG A 617 -6.25 18.28 18.27
CA ARG A 617 -5.79 19.00 17.08
C ARG A 617 -6.66 20.22 16.86
N LEU A 618 -6.01 21.33 16.53
CA LEU A 618 -6.68 22.57 16.13
C LEU A 618 -6.67 22.66 14.61
N MET A 619 -7.84 22.76 13.99
CA MET A 619 -8.03 22.74 12.54
C MET A 619 -8.62 24.08 12.06
N ASP A 620 -8.08 24.65 11.00
CA ASP A 620 -8.69 25.77 10.26
C ASP A 620 -9.78 25.25 9.33
N THR A 621 -11.01 25.74 9.50
CA THR A 621 -12.17 25.27 8.74
C THR A 621 -12.21 25.78 7.30
N ALA A 622 -11.52 26.88 7.00
CA ALA A 622 -11.44 27.43 5.64
C ALA A 622 -10.50 26.62 4.75
N THR A 623 -9.34 26.25 5.29
CA THR A 623 -8.31 25.53 4.53
C THR A 623 -8.42 24.01 4.72
N GLY A 624 -8.91 23.57 5.88
CA GLY A 624 -8.87 22.20 6.35
C GLY A 624 -7.54 21.83 7.03
N ARG A 625 -6.57 22.75 7.11
CA ARG A 625 -5.24 22.48 7.64
C ARG A 625 -5.26 22.37 9.18
N PHE A 626 -4.51 21.42 9.73
CA PHE A 626 -4.23 21.40 11.16
C PHE A 626 -3.14 22.43 11.51
N LEU A 627 -3.46 23.34 12.41
CA LEU A 627 -2.57 24.40 12.89
C LEU A 627 -1.66 23.92 14.01
N ALA A 628 -2.19 23.04 14.87
CA ALA A 628 -1.44 22.47 15.98
C ALA A 628 -1.99 21.09 16.36
N ALA A 629 -1.12 20.27 16.95
CA ALA A 629 -1.47 19.02 17.59
C ALA A 629 -0.85 18.99 19.01
N GLY A 630 -1.62 18.47 19.96
CA GLY A 630 -1.28 18.33 21.36
C GLY A 630 -1.54 16.91 21.82
N ARG A 631 -0.67 16.40 22.69
CA ARG A 631 -0.83 15.10 23.33
C ARG A 631 -0.57 15.24 24.82
N LEU A 632 -1.46 14.66 25.62
CA LEU A 632 -1.33 14.61 27.06
C LEU A 632 -1.57 13.18 27.54
N GLU A 633 -0.75 12.72 28.49
CA GLU A 633 -0.87 11.42 29.12
C GLU A 633 -1.14 11.62 30.61
N ALA A 634 -2.17 10.95 31.12
CA ALA A 634 -2.62 11.08 32.50
C ALA A 634 -2.83 9.72 33.14
N VAL A 635 -2.55 9.63 34.45
CA VAL A 635 -2.82 8.42 35.24
C VAL A 635 -4.34 8.19 35.29
N LEU A 636 -4.76 6.94 35.10
CA LEU A 636 -6.16 6.53 35.16
C LEU A 636 -6.44 5.77 36.45
N ASP A 637 -7.25 6.36 37.32
CA ASP A 637 -7.77 5.70 38.52
C ASP A 637 -9.15 5.10 38.25
N VAL A 638 -9.25 3.78 38.36
CA VAL A 638 -10.53 3.06 38.23
C VAL A 638 -11.08 2.80 39.63
N VAL A 639 -12.11 3.57 40.00
CA VAL A 639 -12.80 3.40 41.28
C VAL A 639 -13.98 2.46 41.04
N GLN A 640 -13.86 1.22 41.52
CA GLN A 640 -14.92 0.21 41.45
C GLN A 640 -16.18 0.62 42.22
#